data_AF-A0A1W9QLC9-F1
#
_entry.id   AF-A0A1W9QLC9-F1
#
_cell.length_a   1.000
_cell.length_b   1.000
_cell.length_c   1.000
_cell.angle_alpha   90.00
_cell.angle_beta   90.00
_cell.angle_gamma   90.00
#
_symmetry.space_group_name_H-M   'P 1'
#
loop_
_entity.id
_entity.type
_entity.pdbx_description
1 polymer ?
#
loop_
_entity_poly.entity_id
_entity_poly.type
_entity_poly.pdbx_seq_one_letter_code
_entity_poly.pdbx_strand_id
1 'polypeptide(L)'
;MKTKNKILILALVGLLLLPSAITKAQNIDEAEQPTLINISISKKNGFVPKQFEAQAGKIITIELTNDDNSVHGLRFSEKSLRSLTMGVNPGQTTSITFEVPKKLKSYPFYCTAPGHKRKGETGTMIVVRPILTNPVAIDEDITAEDLEIEEPKMLSTNIFYPLKNLFNNVKIALTANPIKKAEMRLDLANEKLIEAKKLTEELNQPEKAIKAIESYKKETAKSIKIIENIAEKHQVKAQILSDKIIDNSFKQQKLIDGLEKKMDAKYSEDLHKAREKGAKYIGVVIDKIIPPEKIESKMVEIIEKQKGSEFKDFKNLEILKAVEEKVPEQAKQAIQKAQENTIQRLERKMETMDKGKEEEFKDYVKNIGGNEINHLKVIEDMARKEIAENVRQPIAIAREIAINKISDRIEKFSDEKQDNFLDNLKTEKIEDLRIIKELENNVSTQAKNKITQIKKEALQKISNNIIKNTDTKEKEEKYLANITDNNDIKQLEILKEIKDIIPESKKEFIQKATNKTIERIKDDIEKAKDDKQRARILGKIAGDNPEQIKIIKEISSVAPIMSDVMKKQTEKIQNKIRIIENESTLEQLRERIQQQEKEKGGGEIKQIKERIENKIKAITIEELMKKSPEGKERGKRPKKIEVNEAIQLLSKLKRSTNCIQVITPAKSPDGKTCINFPTPCDVPSGWKKVESCVQADKKEDIKELTCAELCKSLGYEKGICRKWAVVPSAKMGCRNNETKVSATSDCFVSTNLAGLGKACCCSTPENRIVPHRQEERQTEEPATYSEDKIIPLELEQEKTSTDKPVLNISPSIQINEQGMQEEVTPVKEEVSGTSLPVSRKIKKSTNKSNR
;
A
#
# COMPACT_ATOMS: atom_id res chain seq x y z
N MET A 1 53.09 25.63 -73.22
CA MET A 1 52.06 24.74 -73.83
C MET A 1 52.18 23.34 -73.20
N LYS A 2 51.07 22.57 -73.19
CA LYS A 2 50.97 21.09 -73.18
C LYS A 2 52.11 20.26 -72.51
N THR A 3 51.93 19.76 -71.28
CA THR A 3 51.33 18.45 -70.86
C THR A 3 52.24 17.20 -70.91
N LYS A 4 52.42 16.51 -69.76
CA LYS A 4 52.20 15.05 -69.55
C LYS A 4 52.53 14.59 -68.11
N ASN A 5 51.80 13.56 -67.64
CA ASN A 5 52.04 12.67 -66.48
C ASN A 5 52.15 13.36 -65.09
N LYS A 6 51.61 12.83 -63.97
CA LYS A 6 51.35 11.44 -63.55
C LYS A 6 50.06 11.36 -62.70
N ILE A 7 49.46 10.17 -62.57
CA ILE A 7 48.54 9.83 -61.47
C ILE A 7 48.98 8.49 -60.88
N LEU A 8 49.17 8.45 -59.56
CA LEU A 8 49.30 7.26 -58.73
C LEU A 8 48.76 7.66 -57.35
N ILE A 9 47.78 6.95 -56.80
CA ILE A 9 47.22 7.22 -55.48
C ILE A 9 47.21 5.90 -54.68
N LEU A 10 47.86 5.93 -53.52
CA LEU A 10 47.80 4.86 -52.53
C LEU A 10 46.59 5.07 -51.61
N ALA A 11 46.02 3.97 -51.11
CA ALA A 11 45.24 3.97 -49.87
C ALA A 11 45.39 2.59 -49.21
N LEU A 12 46.04 2.51 -48.04
CA LEU A 12 46.18 1.27 -47.26
C LEU A 12 46.42 1.58 -45.77
N VAL A 13 45.70 0.85 -44.91
CA VAL A 13 45.83 0.73 -43.44
C VAL A 13 45.58 1.99 -42.60
N GLY A 14 44.66 1.85 -41.65
CA GLY A 14 44.36 2.82 -40.58
C GLY A 14 43.49 2.18 -39.50
N LEU A 15 44.06 1.25 -38.73
CA LEU A 15 43.34 0.46 -37.73
C LEU A 15 42.90 1.31 -36.53
N LEU A 16 41.62 1.27 -36.16
CA LEU A 16 41.13 1.85 -34.90
C LEU A 16 40.03 0.98 -34.29
N LEU A 17 40.22 0.61 -33.02
CA LEU A 17 39.32 -0.23 -32.25
C LEU A 17 38.15 0.61 -31.70
N LEU A 18 36.92 0.14 -31.89
CA LEU A 18 35.75 0.66 -31.17
C LEU A 18 35.39 -0.31 -30.03
N PRO A 19 35.31 0.16 -28.76
CA PRO A 19 34.85 -0.68 -27.66
C PRO A 19 33.34 -0.92 -27.76
N SER A 20 32.93 -2.18 -27.70
CA SER A 20 31.52 -2.58 -27.69
C SER A 20 30.83 -2.16 -26.39
N ALA A 21 30.30 -0.93 -26.36
CA ALA A 21 29.46 -0.47 -25.26
C ALA A 21 28.16 -1.29 -25.22
N ILE A 22 28.05 -2.22 -24.26
CA ILE A 22 26.85 -3.02 -24.03
C ILE A 22 25.73 -2.07 -23.58
N THR A 23 24.86 -1.70 -24.52
CA THR A 23 23.69 -0.88 -24.23
C THR A 23 22.73 -1.68 -23.36
N LYS A 24 22.46 -1.17 -22.16
CA LYS A 24 21.45 -1.73 -21.25
C LYS A 24 20.11 -1.69 -21.98
N ALA A 25 19.49 -2.85 -22.20
CA ALA A 25 18.17 -2.93 -22.81
C ALA A 25 17.16 -2.28 -21.86
N GLN A 26 16.77 -1.04 -22.15
CA GLN A 26 15.56 -0.44 -21.61
C GLN A 26 14.36 -1.14 -22.26
N ASN A 27 13.22 -1.18 -21.56
CA ASN A 27 11.97 -1.60 -22.19
C ASN A 27 11.74 -0.76 -23.44
N ILE A 28 11.56 -1.43 -24.57
CA ILE A 28 10.95 -0.81 -25.74
C ILE A 28 9.46 -0.82 -25.44
N ASP A 29 8.93 0.31 -24.95
CA ASP A 29 7.49 0.48 -24.78
C ASP A 29 6.80 0.20 -26.12
N GLU A 30 5.66 -0.50 -26.05
CA GLU A 30 4.83 -0.77 -27.21
C GLU A 30 4.47 0.56 -27.89
N ALA A 31 4.66 0.65 -29.22
CA ALA A 31 4.70 1.92 -29.94
C ALA A 31 3.32 2.62 -29.96
N GLU A 32 3.06 3.40 -28.93
CA GLU A 32 1.80 4.08 -28.65
C GLU A 32 1.39 4.97 -29.83
N GLN A 33 0.28 4.63 -30.49
CA GLN A 33 -0.20 5.39 -31.65
C GLN A 33 -0.67 6.78 -31.22
N PRO A 34 -0.33 7.84 -31.99
CA PRO A 34 -0.62 9.21 -31.60
C PRO A 34 -2.12 9.48 -31.54
N THR A 35 -2.59 10.12 -30.46
CA THR A 35 -4.02 10.44 -30.32
C THR A 35 -4.47 11.38 -31.43
N LEU A 36 -5.48 10.98 -32.19
CA LEU A 36 -6.04 11.78 -33.28
C LEU A 36 -7.06 12.81 -32.74
N ILE A 37 -6.87 14.08 -33.11
CA ILE A 37 -7.71 15.23 -32.76
C ILE A 37 -8.28 15.82 -34.06
N ASN A 38 -9.57 15.58 -34.30
CA ASN A 38 -10.25 16.09 -35.49
C ASN A 38 -10.78 17.50 -35.23
N ILE A 39 -10.40 18.45 -36.09
CA ILE A 39 -10.86 19.83 -36.06
C ILE A 39 -11.34 20.20 -37.47
N SER A 40 -12.55 20.72 -37.61
CA SER A 40 -12.97 21.38 -38.85
C SER A 40 -12.89 22.90 -38.71
N ILE A 41 -12.83 23.64 -39.82
CA ILE A 41 -12.89 25.10 -39.84
C ILE A 41 -13.79 25.61 -40.97
N SER A 42 -14.58 26.64 -40.65
CA SER A 42 -15.29 27.47 -41.62
C SER A 42 -15.46 28.91 -41.12
N LYS A 43 -15.62 29.84 -42.06
CA LYS A 43 -16.01 31.25 -41.89
C LYS A 43 -17.28 31.46 -41.06
N LYS A 44 -18.19 30.47 -41.01
CA LYS A 44 -19.43 30.55 -40.21
C LYS A 44 -19.20 30.19 -38.74
N ASN A 45 -18.49 29.10 -38.48
CA ASN A 45 -18.42 28.51 -37.13
C ASN A 45 -17.11 28.85 -36.40
N GLY A 46 -16.05 29.20 -37.14
CA GLY A 46 -14.66 29.16 -36.66
C GLY A 46 -14.12 27.73 -36.68
N PHE A 47 -13.15 27.43 -35.81
CA PHE A 47 -12.74 26.05 -35.53
C PHE A 47 -13.84 25.28 -34.80
N VAL A 48 -14.03 24.00 -35.11
CA VAL A 48 -14.93 23.07 -34.42
C VAL A 48 -14.18 21.75 -34.17
N PRO A 49 -13.91 21.36 -32.91
CA PRO A 49 -14.21 22.09 -31.68
C PRO A 49 -13.31 23.33 -31.50
N LYS A 50 -13.81 24.34 -30.79
CA LYS A 50 -13.02 25.54 -30.40
C LYS A 50 -12.00 25.24 -29.31
N GLN A 51 -12.13 24.10 -28.62
CA GLN A 51 -11.28 23.72 -27.51
C GLN A 51 -11.16 22.20 -27.47
N PHE A 52 -9.96 21.69 -27.20
CA PHE A 52 -9.71 20.27 -26.98
C PHE A 52 -8.66 20.08 -25.87
N GLU A 53 -8.68 18.92 -25.23
CA GLU A 53 -7.69 18.53 -24.23
C GLU A 53 -6.61 17.64 -24.86
N ALA A 54 -5.37 17.81 -24.42
CA ALA A 54 -4.21 17.05 -24.88
C ALA A 54 -3.32 16.67 -23.69
N GLN A 55 -2.91 15.41 -23.61
CA GLN A 55 -2.11 14.90 -22.49
C GLN A 55 -0.64 15.34 -22.60
N ALA A 56 -0.13 15.98 -21.55
CA ALA A 56 1.24 16.48 -21.45
C ALA A 56 2.30 15.42 -21.78
N GLY A 57 3.15 15.67 -22.79
CA GLY A 57 4.22 14.75 -23.20
C GLY A 57 3.79 13.56 -24.07
N LYS A 58 2.50 13.39 -24.39
CA LYS A 58 2.03 12.41 -25.38
C LYS A 58 2.19 12.96 -26.80
N ILE A 59 2.31 12.07 -27.78
CA ILE A 59 2.29 12.46 -29.19
C ILE A 59 0.82 12.51 -29.65
N ILE A 60 0.42 13.60 -30.29
CA ILE A 60 -0.92 13.74 -30.90
C ILE A 60 -0.79 14.08 -32.38
N THR A 61 -1.82 13.73 -33.14
CA THR A 61 -2.03 14.19 -34.52
C THR A 61 -3.25 15.09 -34.53
N ILE A 62 -3.11 16.33 -35.00
CA ILE A 62 -4.26 17.19 -35.31
C ILE A 62 -4.57 17.03 -36.80
N GLU A 63 -5.80 16.64 -37.12
CA GLU A 63 -6.37 16.75 -38.47
C GLU A 63 -7.23 18.01 -38.56
N LEU A 64 -6.92 18.87 -39.54
CA LEU A 64 -7.64 20.09 -39.84
C LEU A 64 -8.34 19.94 -41.20
N THR A 65 -9.67 19.86 -41.17
CA THR A 65 -10.53 19.83 -42.36
C THR A 65 -11.14 21.21 -42.63
N ASN A 66 -11.27 21.59 -43.90
CA ASN A 66 -11.86 22.86 -44.30
C ASN A 66 -13.25 22.67 -44.92
N ASP A 67 -14.26 23.17 -44.22
CA ASP A 67 -15.67 22.98 -44.57
C ASP A 67 -16.23 24.09 -45.50
N ASP A 68 -15.42 25.06 -45.95
CA ASP A 68 -15.86 26.06 -46.93
C ASP A 68 -14.84 26.49 -48.01
N ASN A 69 -15.26 27.44 -48.85
CA ASN A 69 -14.56 27.90 -50.06
C ASN A 69 -13.43 28.93 -49.78
N SER A 70 -13.09 29.19 -48.52
CA SER A 70 -11.99 30.09 -48.10
C SER A 70 -10.71 29.29 -47.84
N VAL A 71 -9.53 29.89 -48.00
CA VAL A 71 -8.28 29.28 -47.50
C VAL A 71 -8.15 29.53 -46.00
N HIS A 72 -7.93 28.47 -45.23
CA HIS A 72 -7.74 28.51 -43.79
C HIS A 72 -6.38 27.92 -43.38
N GLY A 73 -6.14 27.85 -42.07
CA GLY A 73 -4.94 27.29 -41.49
C GLY A 73 -5.00 27.31 -39.96
N LEU A 74 -4.01 26.71 -39.31
CA LEU A 74 -3.89 26.66 -37.85
C LEU A 74 -2.47 27.01 -37.43
N ARG A 75 -2.34 27.89 -36.44
CA ARG A 75 -1.04 28.22 -35.82
C ARG A 75 -1.19 28.57 -34.34
N PHE A 76 -0.32 28.00 -33.51
CA PHE A 76 -0.25 28.35 -32.09
C PHE A 76 0.37 29.74 -31.84
N SER A 77 -0.13 30.44 -30.81
CA SER A 77 0.38 31.75 -30.40
C SER A 77 1.72 31.66 -29.65
N GLU A 78 1.91 30.57 -28.91
CA GLU A 78 3.09 30.28 -28.09
C GLU A 78 4.36 30.14 -28.95
N LYS A 79 5.46 30.81 -28.58
CA LYS A 79 6.71 30.80 -29.37
C LYS A 79 7.26 29.39 -29.64
N SER A 80 7.17 28.47 -28.68
CA SER A 80 7.67 27.08 -28.84
C SER A 80 6.86 26.24 -29.82
N LEU A 81 5.61 26.61 -30.12
CA LEU A 81 4.73 25.89 -31.05
C LEU A 81 4.51 26.65 -32.38
N ARG A 82 5.18 27.79 -32.61
CA ARG A 82 5.01 28.59 -33.83
C ARG A 82 5.54 27.94 -35.11
N SER A 83 6.33 26.89 -35.00
CA SER A 83 6.74 25.98 -36.08
C SER A 83 5.59 25.07 -36.52
N LEU A 84 4.70 24.70 -35.60
CA LEU A 84 3.47 23.96 -35.90
C LEU A 84 2.48 24.92 -36.56
N THR A 85 2.55 24.98 -37.88
CA THR A 85 1.69 25.80 -38.74
C THR A 85 1.16 24.94 -39.86
N MET A 86 -0.16 24.91 -40.01
CA MET A 86 -0.86 24.19 -41.08
C MET A 86 -1.55 25.18 -42.00
N GLY A 87 -1.54 24.90 -43.30
CA GLY A 87 -2.45 25.50 -44.28
C GLY A 87 -3.45 24.45 -44.77
N VAL A 88 -4.67 24.88 -45.10
CA VAL A 88 -5.70 24.00 -45.64
C VAL A 88 -6.52 24.73 -46.70
N ASN A 89 -6.57 24.18 -47.91
CA ASN A 89 -7.36 24.70 -49.02
C ASN A 89 -8.85 24.30 -48.89
N PRO A 90 -9.78 24.90 -49.65
CA PRO A 90 -11.18 24.47 -49.68
C PRO A 90 -11.35 22.96 -49.89
N GLY A 91 -12.18 22.33 -49.05
CA GLY A 91 -12.47 20.89 -49.13
C GLY A 91 -11.28 19.96 -48.83
N GLN A 92 -10.15 20.49 -48.37
CA GLN A 92 -8.97 19.69 -48.00
C GLN A 92 -8.99 19.31 -46.51
N THR A 93 -8.39 18.16 -46.18
CA THR A 93 -7.88 17.84 -44.85
C THR A 93 -6.36 17.84 -44.85
N THR A 94 -5.74 18.46 -43.84
CA THR A 94 -4.30 18.47 -43.60
C THR A 94 -4.03 17.97 -42.18
N SER A 95 -2.97 17.17 -41.94
CA SER A 95 -2.60 16.70 -40.60
C SER A 95 -1.24 17.23 -40.13
N ILE A 96 -1.02 17.26 -38.81
CA ILE A 96 0.29 17.49 -38.19
C ILE A 96 0.43 16.67 -36.90
N THR A 97 1.58 16.02 -36.72
CA THR A 97 1.88 15.17 -35.55
C THR A 97 3.00 15.79 -34.71
N PHE A 98 2.84 15.86 -33.38
CA PHE A 98 3.82 16.47 -32.47
C PHE A 98 3.69 15.99 -31.00
N GLU A 99 4.76 16.12 -30.23
CA GLU A 99 4.73 15.93 -28.76
C GLU A 99 4.06 17.14 -28.08
N VAL A 100 3.00 16.88 -27.32
CA VAL A 100 2.28 17.88 -26.52
C VAL A 100 3.22 18.45 -25.44
N PRO A 101 3.30 19.79 -25.25
CA PRO A 101 4.15 20.37 -24.21
C PRO A 101 3.90 19.78 -22.82
N LYS A 102 4.96 19.53 -22.05
CA LYS A 102 4.84 18.97 -20.69
C LYS A 102 4.26 19.95 -19.65
N LYS A 103 4.03 21.21 -20.02
CA LYS A 103 3.57 22.27 -19.11
C LYS A 103 2.06 22.44 -19.17
N LEU A 104 1.38 22.08 -18.08
CA LEU A 104 -0.07 22.22 -17.91
C LEU A 104 -0.49 23.71 -18.03
N LYS A 105 -1.11 24.06 -19.16
CA LYS A 105 -1.78 25.36 -19.40
C LYS A 105 -2.61 25.32 -20.68
N SER A 106 -3.35 26.40 -20.94
CA SER A 106 -3.96 26.67 -22.25
C SER A 106 -2.93 27.18 -23.28
N TYR A 107 -3.02 26.66 -24.51
CA TYR A 107 -2.23 27.03 -25.68
C TYR A 107 -3.17 27.51 -26.81
N PRO A 108 -3.40 28.83 -26.94
CA PRO A 108 -4.33 29.36 -27.93
C PRO A 108 -3.75 29.37 -29.34
N PHE A 109 -4.51 28.84 -30.29
CA PHE A 109 -4.24 28.82 -31.73
C PHE A 109 -5.23 29.71 -32.51
N TYR A 110 -4.88 30.06 -33.74
CA TYR A 110 -5.66 30.95 -34.59
C TYR A 110 -5.46 30.66 -36.08
N CYS A 111 -6.42 31.09 -36.90
CA CYS A 111 -6.30 31.02 -38.35
C CYS A 111 -5.29 32.05 -38.88
N THR A 112 -4.37 31.58 -39.71
CA THR A 112 -3.27 32.36 -40.31
C THR A 112 -3.71 33.28 -41.45
N ALA A 113 -4.89 33.07 -42.03
CA ALA A 113 -5.39 33.85 -43.16
C ALA A 113 -5.62 35.34 -42.80
N PRO A 114 -5.36 36.30 -43.72
CA PRO A 114 -5.44 37.73 -43.43
C PRO A 114 -6.79 38.18 -42.83
N GLY A 115 -6.75 38.71 -41.61
CA GLY A 115 -7.94 39.18 -40.90
C GLY A 115 -8.82 38.09 -40.27
N HIS A 116 -8.61 36.80 -40.56
CA HIS A 116 -9.46 35.72 -40.05
C HIS A 116 -9.42 35.60 -38.52
N LYS A 117 -8.25 35.77 -37.90
CA LYS A 117 -8.12 35.90 -36.43
C LYS A 117 -9.02 37.00 -35.84
N ARG A 118 -9.25 38.12 -36.56
CA ARG A 118 -10.14 39.21 -36.09
C ARG A 118 -11.63 38.85 -36.18
N LYS A 119 -12.00 37.83 -36.97
CA LYS A 119 -13.36 37.29 -37.10
C LYS A 119 -13.69 36.23 -36.02
N GLY A 120 -12.78 35.94 -35.09
CA GLY A 120 -12.96 34.90 -34.08
C GLY A 120 -12.55 33.49 -34.52
N GLU A 121 -11.80 33.35 -35.61
CA GLU A 121 -11.17 32.08 -35.99
C GLU A 121 -9.96 31.79 -35.08
N THR A 122 -10.29 31.39 -33.86
CA THR A 122 -9.38 31.09 -32.73
C THR A 122 -9.89 29.89 -31.94
N GLY A 123 -8.97 29.10 -31.40
CA GLY A 123 -9.27 27.98 -30.51
C GLY A 123 -8.17 27.75 -29.48
N THR A 124 -8.35 26.79 -28.58
CA THR A 124 -7.42 26.52 -27.46
C THR A 124 -7.18 25.03 -27.26
N MET A 125 -5.91 24.61 -27.26
CA MET A 125 -5.51 23.33 -26.70
C MET A 125 -5.31 23.50 -25.18
N ILE A 126 -6.06 22.77 -24.35
CA ILE A 126 -5.74 22.62 -22.92
C ILE A 126 -4.71 21.50 -22.81
N VAL A 127 -3.54 21.77 -22.24
CA VAL A 127 -2.64 20.69 -21.81
C VAL A 127 -3.06 20.21 -20.43
N VAL A 128 -3.52 18.97 -20.36
CA VAL A 128 -3.91 18.25 -19.14
C VAL A 128 -2.85 17.22 -18.75
N ARG A 129 -2.92 16.68 -17.52
CA ARG A 129 -2.04 15.57 -17.10
C ARG A 129 -2.30 14.33 -17.97
N PRO A 130 -1.32 13.44 -18.19
CA PRO A 130 -1.60 12.10 -18.70
C PRO A 130 -2.63 11.40 -17.81
N ILE A 131 -3.53 10.61 -18.41
CA ILE A 131 -4.40 9.74 -17.62
C ILE A 131 -3.51 8.59 -17.12
N LEU A 132 -3.13 8.66 -15.84
CA LEU A 132 -2.34 7.62 -15.19
C LEU A 132 -3.23 6.38 -15.04
N THR A 133 -2.97 5.37 -15.87
CA THR A 133 -3.65 4.06 -15.81
C THR A 133 -2.96 3.08 -14.88
N ASN A 134 -1.64 3.21 -14.68
CA ASN A 134 -0.88 2.36 -13.76
C ASN A 134 -1.17 2.76 -12.29
N PRO A 135 -1.69 1.86 -11.45
CA PRO A 135 -2.02 2.14 -10.05
C PRO A 135 -0.86 2.71 -9.20
N VAL A 136 0.38 2.30 -9.46
CA VAL A 136 1.58 2.83 -8.76
C VAL A 136 1.80 4.30 -9.09
N ALA A 137 1.62 4.69 -10.35
CA ALA A 137 1.76 6.08 -10.77
C ALA A 137 0.65 6.95 -10.15
N ILE A 138 -0.59 6.45 -10.09
CA ILE A 138 -1.71 7.16 -9.46
C ILE A 138 -1.44 7.49 -7.98
N ASP A 139 -0.78 6.58 -7.25
CA ASP A 139 -0.50 6.77 -5.81
C ASP A 139 0.77 7.59 -5.52
N GLU A 140 1.79 7.57 -6.39
CA GLU A 140 3.08 8.23 -6.14
C GLU A 140 3.31 9.54 -6.90
N ASP A 141 2.58 9.83 -8.00
CA ASP A 141 2.80 11.01 -8.85
C ASP A 141 2.22 12.32 -8.27
N ILE A 142 2.46 12.55 -6.99
CA ILE A 142 1.99 13.72 -6.23
C ILE A 142 2.49 15.03 -6.87
N THR A 143 1.62 16.03 -6.94
CA THR A 143 1.91 17.36 -7.52
C THR A 143 1.77 18.49 -6.50
N ALA A 144 2.15 19.72 -6.87
CA ALA A 144 1.99 20.90 -6.03
C ALA A 144 0.51 21.16 -5.67
N GLU A 145 -0.39 20.98 -6.64
CA GLU A 145 -1.84 21.11 -6.47
C GLU A 145 -2.41 20.09 -5.48
N ASP A 146 -1.92 18.84 -5.53
CA ASP A 146 -2.33 17.81 -4.57
C ASP A 146 -1.79 18.07 -3.15
N LEU A 147 -0.77 18.92 -3.00
CA LEU A 147 -0.20 19.41 -1.74
C LEU A 147 -0.71 20.82 -1.33
N GLU A 148 -1.76 21.34 -1.99
CA GLU A 148 -2.34 22.68 -1.77
C GLU A 148 -1.37 23.88 -1.95
N ILE A 149 -0.34 23.75 -2.79
CA ILE A 149 0.65 24.82 -3.02
C ILE A 149 0.77 25.22 -4.49
N GLU A 150 1.27 26.44 -4.74
CA GLU A 150 1.64 26.87 -6.08
C GLU A 150 2.84 26.09 -6.64
N GLU A 151 2.75 25.75 -7.92
CA GLU A 151 3.79 25.09 -8.70
C GLU A 151 5.11 25.90 -8.67
N PRO A 152 6.25 25.37 -8.13
CA PRO A 152 7.44 26.17 -7.89
C PRO A 152 8.07 26.72 -9.18
N LYS A 153 8.02 28.06 -9.30
CA LYS A 153 8.55 28.86 -10.42
C LYS A 153 10.06 29.11 -10.37
N MET A 154 10.69 28.89 -9.21
CA MET A 154 12.14 29.04 -8.99
C MET A 154 12.66 27.86 -8.17
N LEU A 155 13.60 27.12 -8.75
CA LEU A 155 14.30 25.98 -8.14
C LEU A 155 15.61 26.41 -7.49
N SER A 156 16.19 25.53 -6.68
CA SER A 156 17.51 25.69 -6.03
C SER A 156 18.70 25.94 -6.96
N THR A 157 18.52 25.83 -8.29
CA THR A 157 19.49 26.15 -9.33
C THR A 157 19.51 27.63 -9.75
N ASN A 158 18.52 28.44 -9.34
CA ASN A 158 18.41 29.84 -9.74
C ASN A 158 19.24 30.75 -8.81
N ILE A 159 19.96 31.73 -9.38
CA ILE A 159 20.83 32.68 -8.65
C ILE A 159 20.05 33.49 -7.59
N PHE A 160 18.77 33.79 -7.82
CA PHE A 160 17.92 34.53 -6.87
C PHE A 160 17.22 33.64 -5.82
N TYR A 161 17.43 32.32 -5.86
CA TYR A 161 16.85 31.38 -4.91
C TYR A 161 17.23 31.62 -3.43
N PRO A 162 18.48 32.01 -3.08
CA PRO A 162 18.83 32.38 -1.72
C PRO A 162 18.02 33.57 -1.21
N LEU A 163 17.75 34.56 -2.07
CA LEU A 163 16.94 35.75 -1.74
C LEU A 163 15.47 35.37 -1.51
N LYS A 164 14.89 34.49 -2.35
CA LYS A 164 13.55 33.91 -2.13
C LYS A 164 13.45 33.23 -0.76
N ASN A 165 14.41 32.37 -0.45
CA ASN A 165 14.44 31.65 0.83
C ASN A 165 14.66 32.59 2.03
N LEU A 166 15.47 33.65 1.88
CA LEU A 166 15.65 34.67 2.93
C LEU A 166 14.34 35.41 3.20
N PHE A 167 13.69 35.94 2.16
CA PHE A 167 12.42 36.66 2.28
C PHE A 167 11.33 35.78 2.92
N ASN A 168 11.20 34.51 2.48
CA ASN A 168 10.26 33.57 3.08
C ASN A 168 10.56 33.30 4.57
N ASN A 169 11.84 33.19 4.96
CA ASN A 169 12.19 33.01 6.38
C ASN A 169 11.89 34.27 7.21
N VAL A 170 12.11 35.48 6.68
CA VAL A 170 11.75 36.75 7.34
C VAL A 170 10.23 36.86 7.50
N LYS A 171 9.44 36.58 6.46
CA LYS A 171 7.97 36.58 6.50
C LYS A 171 7.43 35.63 7.59
N ILE A 172 8.01 34.43 7.71
CA ILE A 172 7.61 33.46 8.74
C ILE A 172 8.09 33.88 10.14
N ALA A 173 9.26 34.51 10.27
CA ALA A 173 9.73 35.03 11.57
C ALA A 173 8.78 36.11 12.12
N LEU A 174 8.37 37.06 11.27
CA LEU A 174 7.45 38.15 11.60
C LEU A 174 5.99 37.71 11.79
N THR A 175 5.63 36.48 11.42
CA THR A 175 4.27 35.96 11.62
C THR A 175 4.03 35.69 13.11
N ALA A 176 3.13 36.43 13.76
CA ALA A 176 2.88 36.25 15.20
C ALA A 176 2.23 34.88 15.52
N ASN A 177 1.11 34.57 14.86
CA ASN A 177 0.28 33.40 15.18
C ASN A 177 1.03 32.06 14.93
N PRO A 178 1.10 31.14 15.91
CA PRO A 178 1.88 29.91 15.79
C PRO A 178 1.28 28.90 14.81
N ILE A 179 -0.05 28.79 14.74
CA ILE A 179 -0.75 27.89 13.79
C ILE A 179 -0.41 28.30 12.35
N LYS A 180 -0.55 29.59 12.01
CA LYS A 180 -0.19 30.07 10.66
C LYS A 180 1.32 30.00 10.38
N LYS A 181 2.16 30.21 11.40
CA LYS A 181 3.62 30.02 11.31
C LYS A 181 4.00 28.56 11.02
N ALA A 182 3.28 27.58 11.57
CA ALA A 182 3.45 26.15 11.27
C ALA A 182 2.90 25.78 9.88
N GLU A 183 1.74 26.28 9.48
CA GLU A 183 1.22 26.09 8.11
C GLU A 183 2.22 26.59 7.06
N MET A 184 2.75 27.81 7.21
CA MET A 184 3.76 28.35 6.29
C MET A 184 5.09 27.56 6.28
N ARG A 185 5.37 26.72 7.29
CA ARG A 185 6.49 25.77 7.28
C ARG A 185 6.12 24.46 6.57
N LEU A 186 4.87 24.01 6.66
CA LEU A 186 4.34 22.92 5.84
C LEU A 186 4.35 23.30 4.35
N ASP A 187 3.88 24.49 4.00
CA ASP A 187 3.84 24.98 2.61
C ASP A 187 5.25 25.03 2.00
N LEU A 188 6.26 25.48 2.76
CA LEU A 188 7.67 25.42 2.34
C LEU A 188 8.20 23.99 2.25
N ALA A 189 7.80 23.09 3.16
CA ALA A 189 8.19 21.69 3.13
C ALA A 189 7.65 20.98 1.88
N ASN A 190 6.38 21.22 1.53
CA ASN A 190 5.74 20.81 0.28
C ASN A 190 6.53 21.37 -0.92
N GLU A 191 6.85 22.67 -0.93
CA GLU A 191 7.59 23.32 -2.01
C GLU A 191 8.93 22.61 -2.27
N LYS A 192 9.67 22.25 -1.20
CA LYS A 192 10.99 21.62 -1.36
C LYS A 192 10.93 20.17 -1.86
N LEU A 193 9.83 19.46 -1.64
CA LEU A 193 9.63 18.13 -2.23
C LEU A 193 9.21 18.21 -3.70
N ILE A 194 8.41 19.20 -4.11
CA ILE A 194 8.14 19.43 -5.55
C ILE A 194 9.40 19.94 -6.27
N GLU A 195 10.22 20.78 -5.62
CA GLU A 195 11.56 21.11 -6.15
C GLU A 195 12.43 19.85 -6.31
N ALA A 196 12.44 18.94 -5.34
CA ALA A 196 13.18 17.67 -5.43
C ALA A 196 12.67 16.80 -6.59
N LYS A 197 11.33 16.67 -6.75
CA LYS A 197 10.69 15.98 -7.87
C LYS A 197 11.20 16.49 -9.21
N LYS A 198 11.14 17.80 -9.45
CA LYS A 198 11.64 18.42 -10.69
C LYS A 198 13.14 18.25 -10.91
N LEU A 199 13.93 18.37 -9.85
CA LEU A 199 15.37 18.21 -9.94
C LEU A 199 15.76 16.79 -10.34
N THR A 200 15.03 15.76 -9.89
CA THR A 200 15.22 14.37 -10.36
C THR A 200 14.63 14.16 -11.76
N GLU A 201 13.37 14.53 -11.99
CA GLU A 201 12.57 14.06 -13.13
C GLU A 201 12.67 14.95 -14.39
N GLU A 202 12.69 16.27 -14.24
CA GLU A 202 12.80 17.21 -15.36
C GLU A 202 14.25 17.52 -15.73
N LEU A 203 15.16 17.51 -14.73
CA LEU A 203 16.52 18.07 -14.86
C LEU A 203 17.66 17.08 -14.62
N ASN A 204 17.37 15.84 -14.22
CA ASN A 204 18.36 14.78 -13.94
C ASN A 204 19.53 15.23 -13.04
N GLN A 205 19.20 15.88 -11.92
CA GLN A 205 20.13 16.46 -10.94
C GLN A 205 19.84 15.94 -9.52
N PRO A 206 19.95 14.61 -9.28
CA PRO A 206 19.58 13.98 -8.01
C PRO A 206 20.34 14.56 -6.80
N GLU A 207 21.61 14.96 -6.96
CA GLU A 207 22.40 15.61 -5.89
C GLU A 207 21.83 16.95 -5.42
N LYS A 208 21.06 17.63 -6.27
CA LYS A 208 20.34 18.86 -5.92
C LYS A 208 18.95 18.54 -5.37
N ALA A 209 18.32 17.45 -5.83
CA ALA A 209 17.10 16.94 -5.23
C ALA A 209 17.31 16.56 -3.75
N ILE A 210 18.43 15.91 -3.40
CA ILE A 210 18.79 15.64 -1.99
C ILE A 210 18.97 16.93 -1.18
N LYS A 211 19.58 17.98 -1.74
CA LYS A 211 19.69 19.29 -1.04
C LYS A 211 18.31 19.95 -0.82
N ALA A 212 17.33 19.68 -1.69
CA ALA A 212 15.94 20.07 -1.47
C ALA A 212 15.25 19.18 -0.41
N ILE A 213 15.51 17.87 -0.39
CA ILE A 213 15.03 16.93 0.66
C ILE A 213 15.58 17.28 2.05
N GLU A 214 16.86 17.67 2.17
CA GLU A 214 17.42 18.21 3.42
C GLU A 214 16.74 19.52 3.84
N SER A 215 16.37 20.35 2.86
CA SER A 215 15.61 21.58 3.13
C SER A 215 14.19 21.27 3.61
N TYR A 216 13.51 20.27 3.01
CA TYR A 216 12.24 19.72 3.49
C TYR A 216 12.37 19.22 4.95
N LYS A 217 13.33 18.34 5.24
CA LYS A 217 13.61 17.82 6.61
C LYS A 217 13.81 18.96 7.61
N LYS A 218 14.48 20.04 7.20
CA LYS A 218 14.74 21.25 8.02
C LYS A 218 13.50 22.09 8.26
N GLU A 219 12.64 22.33 7.26
CA GLU A 219 11.39 23.08 7.45
C GLU A 219 10.38 22.28 8.28
N THR A 220 10.23 20.98 8.02
CA THR A 220 9.44 20.06 8.87
C THR A 220 9.96 20.03 10.32
N ALA A 221 11.28 20.07 10.54
CA ALA A 221 11.86 20.19 11.87
C ALA A 221 11.52 21.51 12.59
N LYS A 222 11.39 22.63 11.86
CA LYS A 222 10.91 23.90 12.44
C LYS A 222 9.42 23.85 12.75
N SER A 223 8.60 23.24 11.88
CA SER A 223 7.16 23.13 12.10
C SER A 223 6.82 22.30 13.34
N ILE A 224 7.48 21.15 13.50
CA ILE A 224 7.42 20.32 14.71
C ILE A 224 7.67 21.15 15.97
N LYS A 225 8.76 21.93 16.00
CA LYS A 225 9.09 22.81 17.15
C LYS A 225 8.06 23.91 17.43
N ILE A 226 7.28 24.33 16.44
CA ILE A 226 6.19 25.30 16.66
C ILE A 226 4.99 24.58 17.29
N ILE A 227 4.63 23.40 16.77
CA ILE A 227 3.48 22.59 17.22
C ILE A 227 3.68 22.02 18.62
N GLU A 228 4.91 21.60 18.95
CA GLU A 228 5.31 21.21 20.32
C GLU A 228 5.02 22.32 21.35
N ASN A 229 4.94 23.58 20.92
CA ASN A 229 4.72 24.76 21.77
C ASN A 229 3.35 25.45 21.53
N ILE A 230 2.39 24.82 20.84
CA ILE A 230 1.02 25.35 20.74
C ILE A 230 0.28 25.12 22.07
N ALA A 231 -0.16 26.21 22.70
CA ALA A 231 -1.00 26.15 23.91
C ALA A 231 -2.46 25.81 23.59
N GLU A 232 -3.05 26.43 22.55
CA GLU A 232 -4.46 26.30 22.16
C GLU A 232 -4.75 25.03 21.32
N LYS A 233 -4.31 23.87 21.83
CA LYS A 233 -4.27 22.58 21.11
C LYS A 233 -5.62 22.14 20.53
N HIS A 234 -6.72 22.47 21.20
CA HIS A 234 -8.07 22.05 20.80
C HIS A 234 -8.85 23.09 19.98
N GLN A 235 -8.22 24.21 19.61
CA GLN A 235 -8.86 25.21 18.74
C GLN A 235 -9.15 24.63 17.34
N VAL A 236 -10.29 24.98 16.75
CA VAL A 236 -10.70 24.55 15.40
C VAL A 236 -9.60 24.77 14.34
N LYS A 237 -8.87 25.89 14.41
CA LYS A 237 -7.75 26.19 13.49
C LYS A 237 -6.56 25.25 13.66
N ALA A 238 -6.31 24.75 14.88
CA ALA A 238 -5.29 23.75 15.13
C ALA A 238 -5.73 22.38 14.58
N GLN A 239 -7.01 22.03 14.71
CA GLN A 239 -7.58 20.82 14.10
C GLN A 239 -7.46 20.84 12.57
N ILE A 240 -7.91 21.91 11.90
CA ILE A 240 -7.78 22.08 10.44
C ILE A 240 -6.31 21.97 9.99
N LEU A 241 -5.38 22.59 10.74
CA LEU A 241 -3.95 22.45 10.45
C LEU A 241 -3.47 21.00 10.61
N SER A 242 -3.90 20.28 11.64
CA SER A 242 -3.52 18.87 11.81
C SER A 242 -4.06 17.95 10.70
N ASP A 243 -5.27 18.23 10.18
CA ASP A 243 -5.83 17.50 9.03
C ASP A 243 -4.91 17.66 7.82
N LYS A 244 -4.62 18.92 7.48
CA LYS A 244 -3.74 19.31 6.37
C LYS A 244 -2.30 18.80 6.54
N ILE A 245 -1.76 18.77 7.77
CA ILE A 245 -0.43 18.20 8.01
C ILE A 245 -0.45 16.69 7.77
N ILE A 246 -1.43 15.95 8.29
CA ILE A 246 -1.45 14.48 8.17
C ILE A 246 -1.65 14.08 6.71
N ASP A 247 -2.64 14.67 6.03
CA ASP A 247 -2.92 14.42 4.62
C ASP A 247 -1.71 14.75 3.72
N ASN A 248 -1.13 15.95 3.87
CA ASN A 248 0.11 16.28 3.15
C ASN A 248 1.27 15.37 3.55
N SER A 249 1.42 14.98 4.81
CA SER A 249 2.50 14.07 5.22
C SER A 249 2.36 12.69 4.54
N PHE A 250 1.15 12.14 4.39
CA PHE A 250 0.94 10.89 3.63
C PHE A 250 1.34 11.06 2.15
N LYS A 251 0.98 12.18 1.53
CA LYS A 251 1.37 12.51 0.15
C LYS A 251 2.90 12.72 0.02
N GLN A 252 3.53 13.37 0.99
CA GLN A 252 4.98 13.59 1.05
C GLN A 252 5.74 12.26 1.10
N GLN A 253 5.28 11.28 1.89
CA GLN A 253 5.85 9.91 1.90
C GLN A 253 5.81 9.31 0.49
N LYS A 254 4.61 9.23 -0.11
CA LYS A 254 4.38 8.68 -1.46
C LYS A 254 5.27 9.33 -2.53
N LEU A 255 5.46 10.65 -2.46
CA LEU A 255 6.38 11.39 -3.34
C LEU A 255 7.85 10.97 -3.11
N ILE A 256 8.30 10.87 -1.86
CA ILE A 256 9.66 10.43 -1.50
C ILE A 256 9.91 8.98 -1.99
N ASP A 257 8.89 8.13 -1.96
CA ASP A 257 8.94 6.74 -2.42
C ASP A 257 9.01 6.62 -3.95
N GLY A 258 8.22 7.43 -4.66
CA GLY A 258 8.32 7.59 -6.10
C GLY A 258 9.68 8.17 -6.55
N LEU A 259 10.29 9.03 -5.74
CA LEU A 259 11.65 9.53 -5.93
C LEU A 259 12.72 8.46 -5.69
N GLU A 260 12.60 7.61 -4.65
CA GLU A 260 13.59 6.56 -4.36
C GLU A 260 13.82 5.64 -5.55
N LYS A 261 12.75 5.23 -6.23
CA LYS A 261 12.84 4.39 -7.45
C LYS A 261 13.47 5.07 -8.67
N LYS A 262 13.51 6.41 -8.69
CA LYS A 262 14.08 7.23 -9.78
C LYS A 262 15.51 7.69 -9.45
N MET A 263 16.08 7.26 -8.32
CA MET A 263 17.37 7.71 -7.81
C MET A 263 18.31 6.53 -7.53
N ASP A 264 19.62 6.80 -7.49
CA ASP A 264 20.64 5.79 -7.21
C ASP A 264 20.63 5.32 -5.75
N ALA A 265 20.95 4.04 -5.51
CA ALA A 265 20.97 3.42 -4.19
C ALA A 265 21.94 4.08 -3.18
N LYS A 266 22.89 4.91 -3.65
CA LYS A 266 23.70 5.76 -2.75
C LYS A 266 22.85 6.70 -1.89
N TYR A 267 21.69 7.16 -2.37
CA TYR A 267 20.81 8.13 -1.71
C TYR A 267 19.71 7.55 -0.81
N SER A 268 19.55 6.22 -0.74
CA SER A 268 18.45 5.56 -0.01
C SER A 268 18.31 6.00 1.46
N GLU A 269 19.43 6.32 2.10
CA GLU A 269 19.51 6.72 3.50
C GLU A 269 18.99 8.15 3.75
N ASP A 270 19.23 9.10 2.85
CA ASP A 270 18.71 10.46 2.96
C ASP A 270 17.19 10.48 2.78
N LEU A 271 16.70 9.67 1.84
CA LEU A 271 15.28 9.44 1.57
C LEU A 271 14.62 8.73 2.77
N HIS A 272 15.23 7.67 3.32
CA HIS A 272 14.78 7.04 4.56
C HIS A 272 14.69 8.05 5.73
N LYS A 273 15.72 8.88 5.95
CA LYS A 273 15.73 9.94 6.96
C LYS A 273 14.66 11.02 6.71
N ALA A 274 14.23 11.22 5.45
CA ALA A 274 13.11 12.09 5.10
C ALA A 274 11.75 11.47 5.45
N ARG A 275 11.59 10.15 5.22
CA ARG A 275 10.39 9.38 5.58
C ARG A 275 10.19 9.29 7.08
N GLU A 276 11.25 8.95 7.82
CA GLU A 276 11.30 8.98 9.29
C GLU A 276 10.90 10.35 9.84
N LYS A 277 11.33 11.44 9.19
CA LYS A 277 10.98 12.80 9.60
C LYS A 277 9.51 13.14 9.35
N GLY A 278 8.92 12.65 8.26
CA GLY A 278 7.48 12.77 7.98
C GLY A 278 6.61 11.96 8.95
N ALA A 279 7.01 10.72 9.26
CA ALA A 279 6.31 9.88 10.23
C ALA A 279 6.35 10.51 11.64
N LYS A 280 7.49 11.07 12.06
CA LYS A 280 7.58 11.85 13.31
C LYS A 280 6.73 13.13 13.28
N TYR A 281 6.51 13.76 12.12
CA TYR A 281 5.65 14.93 12.02
C TYR A 281 4.19 14.58 12.34
N ILE A 282 3.68 13.50 11.74
CA ILE A 282 2.36 12.93 12.05
C ILE A 282 2.28 12.55 13.54
N GLY A 283 3.29 11.85 14.07
CA GLY A 283 3.33 11.43 15.48
C GLY A 283 3.24 12.60 16.48
N VAL A 284 3.96 13.69 16.24
CA VAL A 284 3.89 14.92 17.06
C VAL A 284 2.53 15.63 16.92
N VAL A 285 1.95 15.66 15.73
CA VAL A 285 0.62 16.26 15.50
C VAL A 285 -0.47 15.48 16.25
N ILE A 286 -0.40 14.15 16.25
CA ILE A 286 -1.28 13.29 17.03
C ILE A 286 -1.15 13.63 18.52
N ASP A 287 0.06 13.53 19.08
CA ASP A 287 0.38 13.76 20.50
C ASP A 287 0.10 15.20 21.00
N LYS A 288 0.19 16.22 20.13
CA LYS A 288 0.06 17.63 20.54
C LYS A 288 -1.22 18.34 20.13
N ILE A 289 -2.01 17.81 19.19
CA ILE A 289 -3.24 18.48 18.70
C ILE A 289 -4.48 17.58 18.80
N ILE A 290 -4.37 16.28 18.53
CA ILE A 290 -5.54 15.41 18.36
C ILE A 290 -5.90 14.76 19.70
N PRO A 291 -7.13 14.95 20.23
CA PRO A 291 -7.59 14.25 21.42
C PRO A 291 -7.51 12.71 21.23
N PRO A 292 -7.05 11.92 22.22
CA PRO A 292 -6.84 10.48 22.05
C PRO A 292 -8.04 9.71 21.50
N GLU A 293 -9.25 10.07 21.94
CA GLU A 293 -10.51 9.47 21.54
C GLU A 293 -10.93 9.79 20.10
N LYS A 294 -10.25 10.74 19.44
CA LYS A 294 -10.50 11.17 18.04
C LYS A 294 -9.40 10.74 17.07
N ILE A 295 -8.33 10.11 17.53
CA ILE A 295 -7.21 9.68 16.66
C ILE A 295 -7.70 8.67 15.60
N GLU A 296 -8.43 7.64 16.01
CA GLU A 296 -8.85 6.55 15.13
C GLU A 296 -9.74 7.06 13.97
N SER A 297 -10.85 7.72 14.30
CA SER A 297 -11.84 8.20 13.33
C SER A 297 -11.24 9.23 12.35
N LYS A 298 -10.44 10.17 12.87
CA LYS A 298 -9.75 11.19 12.07
C LYS A 298 -8.70 10.61 11.12
N MET A 299 -7.94 9.60 11.57
CA MET A 299 -6.98 8.90 10.71
C MET A 299 -7.69 8.10 9.60
N VAL A 300 -8.79 7.41 9.92
CA VAL A 300 -9.62 6.72 8.92
C VAL A 300 -10.19 7.72 7.90
N GLU A 301 -10.79 8.83 8.36
CA GLU A 301 -11.39 9.86 7.51
C GLU A 301 -10.38 10.44 6.50
N ILE A 302 -9.17 10.81 6.95
CA ILE A 302 -8.13 11.37 6.09
C ILE A 302 -7.64 10.34 5.06
N ILE A 303 -7.47 9.08 5.48
CA ILE A 303 -7.01 7.99 4.61
C ILE A 303 -8.07 7.62 3.55
N GLU A 304 -9.35 7.67 3.91
CA GLU A 304 -10.46 7.44 2.98
C GLU A 304 -10.63 8.59 1.98
N LYS A 305 -10.51 9.85 2.44
CA LYS A 305 -10.61 11.06 1.58
C LYS A 305 -9.45 11.26 0.61
N GLN A 306 -8.25 10.73 0.89
CA GLN A 306 -7.11 10.82 -0.03
C GLN A 306 -7.43 10.29 -1.43
N LYS A 307 -7.07 11.04 -2.48
CA LYS A 307 -7.00 10.52 -3.85
C LYS A 307 -5.96 9.40 -3.92
N GLY A 308 -6.12 8.48 -4.87
CA GLY A 308 -5.21 7.36 -5.08
C GLY A 308 -5.84 6.26 -5.93
N SER A 309 -5.10 5.17 -6.13
CA SER A 309 -5.58 3.98 -6.83
C SER A 309 -6.60 3.17 -6.01
N GLU A 310 -7.16 2.12 -6.59
CA GLU A 310 -7.94 1.14 -5.81
C GLU A 310 -7.10 0.46 -4.70
N PHE A 311 -5.79 0.30 -4.93
CA PHE A 311 -4.84 -0.30 -3.99
C PHE A 311 -4.25 0.69 -2.97
N LYS A 312 -4.60 1.99 -3.03
CA LYS A 312 -4.04 3.07 -2.17
C LYS A 312 -3.95 2.73 -0.69
N ASP A 313 -4.87 1.89 -0.20
CA ASP A 313 -4.97 1.47 1.19
C ASP A 313 -3.75 0.64 1.63
N PHE A 314 -3.14 -0.15 0.73
CA PHE A 314 -1.87 -0.85 0.99
C PHE A 314 -0.74 0.14 1.25
N LYS A 315 -0.62 1.19 0.43
CA LYS A 315 0.39 2.24 0.60
C LYS A 315 0.12 3.10 1.84
N ASN A 316 -1.14 3.34 2.17
CA ASN A 316 -1.53 4.01 3.41
C ASN A 316 -1.19 3.19 4.67
N LEU A 317 -1.27 1.85 4.60
CA LEU A 317 -0.90 0.95 5.70
C LEU A 317 0.61 0.95 5.97
N GLU A 318 1.45 0.99 4.92
CA GLU A 318 2.91 1.14 5.07
C GLU A 318 3.29 2.41 5.87
N ILE A 319 2.59 3.52 5.56
CA ILE A 319 2.78 4.80 6.24
C ILE A 319 2.23 4.73 7.67
N LEU A 320 1.08 4.10 7.90
CA LEU A 320 0.55 3.86 9.25
C LEU A 320 1.51 3.03 10.13
N LYS A 321 2.21 2.03 9.57
CA LYS A 321 3.25 1.29 10.28
C LYS A 321 4.43 2.17 10.66
N ALA A 322 4.86 3.08 9.79
CA ALA A 322 5.89 4.05 10.12
C ALA A 322 5.42 5.03 11.22
N VAL A 323 4.14 5.45 11.21
CA VAL A 323 3.53 6.35 12.21
C VAL A 323 3.38 5.68 13.58
N GLU A 324 3.01 4.40 13.64
CA GLU A 324 2.87 3.61 14.87
C GLU A 324 4.12 3.64 15.76
N GLU A 325 5.32 3.67 15.14
CA GLU A 325 6.60 3.75 15.85
C GLU A 325 6.98 5.17 16.31
N LYS A 326 6.20 6.21 15.94
CA LYS A 326 6.48 7.63 16.30
C LYS A 326 5.38 8.29 17.14
N VAL A 327 4.31 7.57 17.45
CA VAL A 327 3.25 8.01 18.39
C VAL A 327 3.53 7.51 19.82
N PRO A 328 3.05 8.21 20.87
CA PRO A 328 3.10 7.72 22.24
C PRO A 328 2.24 6.46 22.43
N GLU A 329 2.53 5.67 23.46
CA GLU A 329 1.88 4.38 23.72
C GLU A 329 0.34 4.47 23.76
N GLN A 330 -0.18 5.53 24.38
CA GLN A 330 -1.62 5.82 24.49
C GLN A 330 -2.31 5.99 23.12
N ALA A 331 -1.57 6.41 22.09
CA ALA A 331 -2.07 6.63 20.74
C ALA A 331 -1.87 5.42 19.81
N LYS A 332 -0.97 4.47 20.15
CA LYS A 332 -0.69 3.29 19.30
C LYS A 332 -1.94 2.45 19.04
N GLN A 333 -2.77 2.21 20.06
CA GLN A 333 -4.00 1.42 19.90
C GLN A 333 -4.97 2.06 18.89
N ALA A 334 -5.09 3.39 18.87
CA ALA A 334 -5.93 4.10 17.90
C ALA A 334 -5.35 4.04 16.47
N ILE A 335 -4.03 4.02 16.32
CA ILE A 335 -3.34 3.81 15.04
C ILE A 335 -3.46 2.36 14.56
N GLN A 336 -3.37 1.38 15.46
CA GLN A 336 -3.57 -0.04 15.16
C GLN A 336 -5.00 -0.29 14.68
N LYS A 337 -6.02 0.28 15.33
CA LYS A 337 -7.40 0.22 14.81
C LYS A 337 -7.58 0.92 13.46
N ALA A 338 -6.93 2.07 13.23
CA ALA A 338 -6.95 2.72 11.92
C ALA A 338 -6.28 1.87 10.82
N GLN A 339 -5.25 1.07 11.17
CA GLN A 339 -4.70 0.03 10.30
C GLN A 339 -5.70 -1.11 10.09
N GLU A 340 -6.33 -1.64 11.14
CA GLU A 340 -7.31 -2.72 11.03
C GLU A 340 -8.49 -2.38 10.13
N ASN A 341 -9.07 -1.19 10.31
CA ASN A 341 -10.15 -0.65 9.49
C ASN A 341 -9.72 -0.48 8.01
N THR A 342 -8.48 -0.03 7.78
CA THR A 342 -7.91 0.11 6.43
C THR A 342 -7.60 -1.25 5.78
N ILE A 343 -7.13 -2.23 6.55
CA ILE A 343 -6.97 -3.62 6.11
C ILE A 343 -8.34 -4.19 5.69
N GLN A 344 -9.38 -4.07 6.52
CA GLN A 344 -10.73 -4.55 6.16
C GLN A 344 -11.26 -3.90 4.87
N ARG A 345 -10.96 -2.62 4.64
CA ARG A 345 -11.34 -1.91 3.40
C ARG A 345 -10.58 -2.45 2.18
N LEU A 346 -9.29 -2.77 2.32
CA LEU A 346 -8.50 -3.40 1.27
C LEU A 346 -8.95 -4.85 1.00
N GLU A 347 -9.17 -5.64 2.05
CA GLU A 347 -9.68 -7.02 1.98
C GLU A 347 -11.02 -7.09 1.24
N ARG A 348 -11.99 -6.22 1.59
CA ARG A 348 -13.29 -6.16 0.90
C ARG A 348 -13.18 -5.82 -0.58
N LYS A 349 -12.21 -4.99 -1.00
CA LYS A 349 -11.92 -4.77 -2.42
C LYS A 349 -11.39 -6.05 -3.06
N MET A 350 -10.40 -6.68 -2.43
CA MET A 350 -9.75 -7.90 -2.94
C MET A 350 -10.71 -9.09 -3.02
N GLU A 351 -11.69 -9.22 -2.12
CA GLU A 351 -12.76 -10.23 -2.22
C GLU A 351 -13.59 -10.08 -3.51
N THR A 352 -13.66 -8.87 -4.09
CA THR A 352 -14.41 -8.54 -5.32
C THR A 352 -13.57 -8.40 -6.60
N MET A 353 -12.25 -8.62 -6.52
CA MET A 353 -11.36 -8.47 -7.69
C MET A 353 -11.53 -9.62 -8.70
N ASP A 354 -11.45 -9.29 -9.98
CA ASP A 354 -11.24 -10.27 -11.06
C ASP A 354 -9.75 -10.59 -11.24
N LYS A 355 -9.44 -11.49 -12.19
CA LYS A 355 -8.06 -11.93 -12.47
C LYS A 355 -7.16 -10.86 -13.10
N GLY A 356 -7.74 -9.86 -13.78
CA GLY A 356 -7.00 -8.70 -14.26
C GLY A 356 -6.55 -7.86 -13.07
N LYS A 357 -7.46 -7.63 -12.10
CA LYS A 357 -7.14 -6.90 -10.86
C LYS A 357 -6.21 -7.66 -9.90
N GLU A 358 -6.22 -9.00 -9.90
CA GLU A 358 -5.20 -9.81 -9.22
C GLU A 358 -3.79 -9.55 -9.79
N GLU A 359 -3.62 -9.56 -11.11
CA GLU A 359 -2.31 -9.28 -11.74
C GLU A 359 -1.92 -7.78 -11.69
N GLU A 360 -2.88 -6.84 -11.73
CA GLU A 360 -2.61 -5.43 -11.44
C GLU A 360 -2.12 -5.22 -9.99
N PHE A 361 -2.68 -5.93 -9.01
CA PHE A 361 -2.22 -5.86 -7.61
C PHE A 361 -0.81 -6.46 -7.45
N LYS A 362 -0.53 -7.55 -8.15
CA LYS A 362 0.81 -8.18 -8.21
C LYS A 362 1.85 -7.21 -8.79
N ASP A 363 1.55 -6.54 -9.90
CA ASP A 363 2.44 -5.51 -10.46
C ASP A 363 2.56 -4.29 -9.53
N TYR A 364 1.47 -3.90 -8.86
CA TYR A 364 1.48 -2.83 -7.86
C TYR A 364 2.44 -3.13 -6.70
N VAL A 365 2.33 -4.28 -6.03
CA VAL A 365 3.24 -4.64 -4.91
C VAL A 365 4.69 -4.79 -5.39
N LYS A 366 4.90 -5.26 -6.62
CA LYS A 366 6.22 -5.33 -7.25
C LYS A 366 6.82 -3.93 -7.44
N ASN A 367 6.08 -3.02 -8.06
CA ASN A 367 6.60 -1.75 -8.55
C ASN A 367 6.40 -0.56 -7.59
N ILE A 368 5.57 -0.66 -6.54
CA ILE A 368 5.42 0.38 -5.50
C ILE A 368 6.74 0.56 -4.73
N GLY A 369 7.16 1.81 -4.55
CA GLY A 369 8.32 2.19 -3.73
C GLY A 369 7.97 2.18 -2.24
N GLY A 370 8.96 2.47 -1.39
CA GLY A 370 8.77 2.51 0.06
C GLY A 370 9.73 1.63 0.84
N ASN A 371 9.35 1.37 2.09
CA ASN A 371 10.02 0.43 2.99
C ASN A 371 9.41 -0.97 2.81
N GLU A 372 10.15 -1.87 2.17
CA GLU A 372 9.66 -3.22 1.89
C GLU A 372 9.50 -4.09 3.15
N ILE A 373 10.22 -3.78 4.24
CA ILE A 373 9.96 -4.39 5.56
C ILE A 373 8.56 -4.01 6.05
N ASN A 374 8.13 -2.76 5.83
CA ASN A 374 6.77 -2.34 6.15
C ASN A 374 5.74 -2.95 5.18
N HIS A 375 6.05 -3.13 3.89
CA HIS A 375 5.20 -3.92 2.98
C HIS A 375 4.98 -5.33 3.51
N LEU A 376 6.04 -6.01 3.94
CA LEU A 376 5.97 -7.36 4.50
C LEU A 376 5.19 -7.39 5.83
N LYS A 377 5.36 -6.39 6.72
CA LYS A 377 4.53 -6.23 7.93
C LYS A 377 3.04 -6.14 7.59
N VAL A 378 2.66 -5.33 6.59
CA VAL A 378 1.26 -5.21 6.14
C VAL A 378 0.72 -6.50 5.55
N ILE A 379 1.51 -7.20 4.73
CA ILE A 379 1.12 -8.49 4.13
C ILE A 379 0.89 -9.56 5.21
N GLU A 380 1.74 -9.60 6.24
CA GLU A 380 1.59 -10.53 7.37
C GLU A 380 0.45 -10.16 8.34
N ASP A 381 0.02 -8.90 8.41
CA ASP A 381 -1.21 -8.51 9.10
C ASP A 381 -2.45 -9.06 8.38
N MET A 382 -2.50 -8.91 7.05
CA MET A 382 -3.62 -9.42 6.23
C MET A 382 -3.66 -10.95 6.24
N ALA A 383 -2.50 -11.62 6.16
CA ALA A 383 -2.41 -13.08 6.21
C ALA A 383 -2.87 -13.70 7.54
N ARG A 384 -2.90 -12.91 8.64
CA ARG A 384 -3.39 -13.32 9.97
C ARG A 384 -4.91 -13.22 10.16
N LYS A 385 -5.67 -12.65 9.21
CA LYS A 385 -7.13 -12.50 9.32
C LYS A 385 -7.90 -13.65 8.65
N GLU A 386 -9.20 -13.73 8.95
CA GLU A 386 -10.15 -14.73 8.37
C GLU A 386 -10.57 -14.35 6.93
N ILE A 387 -9.59 -14.02 6.08
CA ILE A 387 -9.78 -13.63 4.68
C ILE A 387 -10.30 -14.78 3.79
N ALA A 388 -11.04 -14.44 2.73
CA ALA A 388 -11.48 -15.42 1.73
C ALA A 388 -10.30 -16.09 0.99
N GLU A 389 -10.54 -17.31 0.50
CA GLU A 389 -9.52 -18.10 -0.20
C GLU A 389 -9.06 -17.44 -1.51
N ASN A 390 -9.91 -16.65 -2.20
CA ASN A 390 -9.51 -15.87 -3.37
C ASN A 390 -8.59 -14.68 -3.05
N VAL A 391 -8.59 -14.18 -1.80
CA VAL A 391 -7.66 -13.12 -1.36
C VAL A 391 -6.30 -13.71 -0.96
N ARG A 392 -6.27 -14.98 -0.53
CA ARG A 392 -5.04 -15.64 -0.05
C ARG A 392 -3.95 -15.81 -1.09
N GLN A 393 -4.31 -16.13 -2.33
CA GLN A 393 -3.33 -16.26 -3.41
C GLN A 393 -2.65 -14.91 -3.72
N PRO A 394 -3.38 -13.79 -3.97
CA PRO A 394 -2.80 -12.45 -4.06
C PRO A 394 -1.87 -12.09 -2.90
N ILE A 395 -2.28 -12.37 -1.65
CA ILE A 395 -1.49 -12.06 -0.44
C ILE A 395 -0.21 -12.92 -0.35
N ALA A 396 -0.28 -14.20 -0.72
CA ALA A 396 0.91 -15.07 -0.79
C ALA A 396 1.88 -14.62 -1.90
N ILE A 397 1.38 -14.22 -3.07
CA ILE A 397 2.19 -13.67 -4.16
C ILE A 397 2.85 -12.35 -3.73
N ALA A 398 2.10 -11.45 -3.08
CA ALA A 398 2.60 -10.21 -2.53
C ALA A 398 3.73 -10.45 -1.50
N ARG A 399 3.60 -11.48 -0.65
CA ARG A 399 4.65 -11.87 0.31
C ARG A 399 5.95 -12.23 -0.40
N GLU A 400 5.92 -13.15 -1.36
CA GLU A 400 7.12 -13.58 -2.07
C GLU A 400 7.76 -12.38 -2.80
N ILE A 401 6.96 -11.49 -3.38
CA ILE A 401 7.47 -10.24 -4.00
C ILE A 401 8.18 -9.35 -2.98
N ALA A 402 7.59 -9.12 -1.80
CA ALA A 402 8.21 -8.31 -0.75
C ALA A 402 9.52 -8.95 -0.23
N ILE A 403 9.54 -10.25 0.03
CA ILE A 403 10.74 -10.99 0.48
C ILE A 403 11.86 -10.90 -0.57
N ASN A 404 11.54 -11.08 -1.86
CA ASN A 404 12.53 -10.95 -2.93
C ASN A 404 13.08 -9.52 -3.01
N LYS A 405 12.24 -8.47 -2.95
CA LYS A 405 12.70 -7.06 -2.90
C LYS A 405 13.61 -6.79 -1.69
N ILE A 406 13.34 -7.40 -0.54
CA ILE A 406 14.16 -7.29 0.67
C ILE A 406 15.53 -7.98 0.48
N SER A 407 15.57 -9.19 -0.09
CA SER A 407 16.83 -9.90 -0.42
C SER A 407 17.67 -9.07 -1.40
N ASP A 408 17.04 -8.64 -2.51
CA ASP A 408 17.62 -7.77 -3.53
C ASP A 408 18.22 -6.47 -2.95
N ARG A 409 17.57 -5.88 -1.93
CA ARG A 409 18.02 -4.63 -1.30
C ARG A 409 19.16 -4.87 -0.31
N ILE A 410 19.14 -5.98 0.45
CA ILE A 410 20.25 -6.39 1.33
C ILE A 410 21.50 -6.68 0.51
N GLU A 411 21.39 -7.45 -0.57
CA GLU A 411 22.52 -7.86 -1.42
C GLU A 411 23.21 -6.69 -2.14
N LYS A 412 22.51 -5.57 -2.34
CA LYS A 412 23.02 -4.34 -2.98
C LYS A 412 23.53 -3.30 -1.99
N PHE A 413 23.35 -3.51 -0.68
CA PHE A 413 23.76 -2.58 0.36
C PHE A 413 25.07 -3.02 1.03
N SER A 414 25.92 -2.04 1.39
CA SER A 414 27.04 -2.26 2.32
C SER A 414 26.52 -2.62 3.72
N ASP A 415 27.33 -3.29 4.54
CA ASP A 415 26.90 -3.82 5.84
C ASP A 415 26.27 -2.76 6.77
N GLU A 416 26.83 -1.55 6.79
CA GLU A 416 26.26 -0.38 7.50
C GLU A 416 24.85 -0.01 6.99
N LYS A 417 24.65 -0.04 5.67
CA LYS A 417 23.34 0.22 5.06
C LYS A 417 22.36 -0.94 5.26
N GLN A 418 22.85 -2.18 5.33
CA GLN A 418 22.02 -3.34 5.70
C GLN A 418 21.54 -3.22 7.16
N ASP A 419 22.42 -2.83 8.09
CA ASP A 419 22.04 -2.60 9.49
C ASP A 419 21.04 -1.44 9.63
N ASN A 420 21.28 -0.30 8.96
CA ASN A 420 20.34 0.83 8.94
C ASN A 420 18.98 0.47 8.31
N PHE A 421 18.95 -0.42 7.31
CA PHE A 421 17.71 -0.90 6.67
C PHE A 421 16.91 -1.86 7.56
N LEU A 422 17.58 -2.66 8.39
CA LEU A 422 16.98 -3.70 9.22
C LEU A 422 16.82 -3.30 10.70
N ASP A 423 17.21 -2.08 11.11
CA ASP A 423 17.11 -1.61 12.49
C ASP A 423 15.66 -1.63 13.03
N ASN A 424 14.67 -1.41 12.17
CA ASN A 424 13.24 -1.52 12.50
C ASN A 424 12.73 -2.95 12.75
N LEU A 425 13.65 -3.93 12.78
CA LEU A 425 13.42 -5.30 13.26
C LEU A 425 14.23 -5.62 14.54
N LYS A 426 15.22 -4.80 14.90
CA LYS A 426 16.08 -4.97 16.09
C LYS A 426 15.39 -4.49 17.38
N THR A 427 14.09 -4.73 17.55
CA THR A 427 13.30 -4.16 18.66
C THR A 427 13.15 -5.15 19.84
N GLU A 428 12.33 -4.80 20.83
CA GLU A 428 11.90 -5.69 21.92
C GLU A 428 10.54 -6.39 21.63
N LYS A 429 9.98 -6.26 20.41
CA LYS A 429 8.67 -6.81 20.01
C LYS A 429 8.77 -8.21 19.42
N ILE A 430 7.83 -9.09 19.76
CA ILE A 430 7.73 -10.44 19.16
C ILE A 430 7.23 -10.36 17.71
N GLU A 431 6.47 -9.34 17.37
CA GLU A 431 5.96 -9.06 16.02
C GLU A 431 7.10 -8.90 15.01
N ASP A 432 8.20 -8.26 15.40
CA ASP A 432 9.36 -8.10 14.53
C ASP A 432 10.13 -9.42 14.35
N LEU A 433 10.17 -10.27 15.38
CA LEU A 433 10.70 -11.62 15.28
C LEU A 433 9.85 -12.51 14.34
N ARG A 434 8.54 -12.27 14.21
CA ARG A 434 7.69 -12.93 13.17
C ARG A 434 8.12 -12.56 11.75
N ILE A 435 8.51 -11.30 11.52
CA ILE A 435 9.03 -10.83 10.24
C ILE A 435 10.45 -11.35 9.99
N ILE A 436 11.34 -11.27 10.98
CA ILE A 436 12.69 -11.86 10.91
C ILE A 436 12.61 -13.34 10.56
N LYS A 437 11.68 -14.11 11.15
CA LYS A 437 11.56 -15.54 10.88
C LYS A 437 11.08 -15.82 9.45
N GLU A 438 10.13 -15.03 8.93
CA GLU A 438 9.70 -15.15 7.53
C GLU A 438 10.82 -14.75 6.54
N LEU A 439 11.70 -13.83 6.93
CA LEU A 439 12.90 -13.51 6.15
C LEU A 439 13.96 -14.63 6.23
N GLU A 440 14.33 -15.09 7.43
CA GLU A 440 15.34 -16.15 7.65
C GLU A 440 15.04 -17.40 6.83
N ASN A 441 13.77 -17.74 6.72
CA ASN A 441 13.31 -18.91 5.98
C ASN A 441 13.46 -18.74 4.46
N ASN A 442 13.29 -17.54 3.89
CA ASN A 442 13.00 -17.38 2.45
C ASN A 442 13.84 -16.33 1.69
N VAL A 443 14.70 -15.52 2.33
CA VAL A 443 15.70 -14.71 1.62
C VAL A 443 16.87 -15.56 1.13
N SER A 444 17.67 -15.05 0.19
CA SER A 444 18.84 -15.75 -0.35
C SER A 444 19.87 -16.13 0.72
N THR A 445 20.71 -17.13 0.44
CA THR A 445 21.83 -17.52 1.31
C THR A 445 22.75 -16.35 1.70
N GLN A 446 22.94 -15.36 0.83
CA GLN A 446 23.73 -14.17 1.14
C GLN A 446 23.01 -13.27 2.16
N ALA A 447 21.75 -12.92 1.91
CA ALA A 447 20.95 -12.09 2.82
C ALA A 447 20.67 -12.80 4.17
N LYS A 448 20.52 -14.13 4.14
CA LYS A 448 20.20 -14.97 5.31
C LYS A 448 21.24 -14.86 6.42
N ASN A 449 22.52 -14.70 6.09
CA ASN A 449 23.57 -14.45 7.09
C ASN A 449 23.30 -13.16 7.89
N LYS A 450 22.90 -12.07 7.21
CA LYS A 450 22.56 -10.81 7.87
C LYS A 450 21.27 -10.93 8.69
N ILE A 451 20.23 -11.58 8.14
CA ILE A 451 18.98 -11.83 8.88
C ILE A 451 19.24 -12.68 10.14
N THR A 452 20.16 -13.66 10.09
CA THR A 452 20.56 -14.47 11.25
C THR A 452 21.25 -13.63 12.34
N GLN A 453 22.11 -12.68 11.95
CA GLN A 453 22.67 -11.69 12.89
C GLN A 453 21.55 -10.87 13.55
N ILE A 454 20.63 -10.31 12.75
CA ILE A 454 19.51 -9.49 13.25
C ILE A 454 18.60 -10.31 14.18
N LYS A 455 18.35 -11.59 13.84
CA LYS A 455 17.58 -12.50 14.70
C LYS A 455 18.22 -12.66 16.07
N LYS A 456 19.54 -12.88 16.14
CA LYS A 456 20.26 -13.00 17.42
C LYS A 456 20.15 -11.74 18.28
N GLU A 457 20.27 -10.56 17.67
CA GLU A 457 20.15 -9.27 18.37
C GLU A 457 18.72 -9.04 18.89
N ALA A 458 17.69 -9.29 18.06
CA ALA A 458 16.29 -9.17 18.45
C ALA A 458 15.89 -10.19 19.54
N LEU A 459 16.30 -11.46 19.39
CA LEU A 459 16.09 -12.52 20.37
C LEU A 459 16.67 -12.16 21.75
N GLN A 460 17.87 -11.58 21.80
CA GLN A 460 18.47 -11.11 23.05
C GLN A 460 17.68 -9.94 23.67
N LYS A 461 17.22 -8.98 22.87
CA LYS A 461 16.38 -7.86 23.33
C LYS A 461 15.03 -8.35 23.88
N ILE A 462 14.35 -9.24 23.16
CA ILE A 462 13.09 -9.87 23.55
C ILE A 462 13.26 -10.69 24.85
N SER A 463 14.30 -11.54 24.96
CA SER A 463 14.59 -12.31 26.19
C SER A 463 14.77 -11.39 27.40
N ASN A 464 15.55 -10.30 27.25
CA ASN A 464 15.72 -9.29 28.29
C ASN A 464 14.40 -8.55 28.64
N ASN A 465 13.54 -8.28 27.65
CA ASN A 465 12.23 -7.66 27.88
C ASN A 465 11.29 -8.60 28.65
N ILE A 466 11.24 -9.89 28.31
CA ILE A 466 10.45 -10.91 29.04
C ILE A 466 10.90 -11.00 30.49
N ILE A 467 12.21 -11.03 30.75
CA ILE A 467 12.76 -11.08 32.11
C ILE A 467 12.31 -9.87 32.95
N LYS A 468 12.34 -8.65 32.38
CA LYS A 468 11.92 -7.39 33.03
C LYS A 468 10.40 -7.27 33.26
N ASN A 469 9.59 -7.93 32.44
CA ASN A 469 8.12 -7.78 32.42
C ASN A 469 7.37 -9.03 32.94
N THR A 470 8.06 -9.94 33.62
CA THR A 470 7.46 -11.14 34.25
C THR A 470 7.97 -11.35 35.68
N ASP A 471 8.51 -10.31 36.32
CA ASP A 471 9.04 -10.33 37.69
C ASP A 471 7.95 -10.43 38.77
N THR A 472 6.70 -10.06 38.45
CA THR A 472 5.52 -10.28 39.31
C THR A 472 4.43 -11.04 38.55
N LYS A 473 3.55 -11.75 39.28
CA LYS A 473 2.44 -12.52 38.67
C LYS A 473 1.49 -11.65 37.84
N GLU A 474 1.17 -10.44 38.30
CA GLU A 474 0.32 -9.48 37.57
C GLU A 474 0.94 -9.08 36.23
N LYS A 475 2.23 -8.72 36.23
CA LYS A 475 2.97 -8.40 35.01
C LYS A 475 3.08 -9.63 34.10
N GLU A 476 3.35 -10.79 34.67
CA GLU A 476 3.40 -12.07 33.95
C GLU A 476 2.07 -12.36 33.23
N GLU A 477 0.93 -12.23 33.89
CA GLU A 477 -0.40 -12.44 33.31
C GLU A 477 -0.74 -11.39 32.23
N LYS A 478 -0.38 -10.13 32.45
CA LYS A 478 -0.52 -9.05 31.47
C LYS A 478 0.34 -9.29 30.23
N TYR A 479 1.58 -9.73 30.40
CA TYR A 479 2.48 -10.06 29.30
C TYR A 479 2.02 -11.34 28.56
N LEU A 480 1.54 -12.33 29.32
CA LEU A 480 0.94 -13.58 28.81
C LEU A 480 -0.32 -13.34 27.99
N ALA A 481 -1.08 -12.26 28.21
CA ALA A 481 -2.15 -11.85 27.29
C ALA A 481 -1.52 -11.53 25.92
N ASN A 482 -0.79 -10.43 25.86
CA ASN A 482 -0.18 -9.87 24.65
C ASN A 482 0.54 -10.93 23.79
N ILE A 483 1.42 -11.75 24.37
CA ILE A 483 2.23 -12.71 23.58
C ILE A 483 1.44 -13.92 23.06
N THR A 484 0.20 -14.11 23.51
CA THR A 484 -0.68 -15.21 23.05
C THR A 484 -1.80 -14.72 22.12
N ASP A 485 -1.86 -13.43 21.77
CA ASP A 485 -2.89 -12.88 20.89
C ASP A 485 -2.71 -13.27 19.40
N ASN A 486 -1.61 -13.96 19.08
CA ASN A 486 -1.39 -14.62 17.79
C ASN A 486 -1.65 -16.13 17.88
N ASN A 487 -2.83 -16.57 17.44
CA ASN A 487 -3.25 -17.98 17.45
C ASN A 487 -2.77 -18.73 16.20
N ASP A 488 -1.45 -18.88 15.97
CA ASP A 488 -0.93 -19.55 14.77
C ASP A 488 0.36 -20.37 15.01
N ILE A 489 0.66 -21.27 14.06
CA ILE A 489 1.82 -22.17 14.15
C ILE A 489 3.16 -21.38 14.10
N LYS A 490 3.18 -20.20 13.46
CA LYS A 490 4.36 -19.31 13.46
C LYS A 490 4.62 -18.74 14.86
N GLN A 491 3.58 -18.47 15.65
CA GLN A 491 3.75 -18.07 17.06
C GLN A 491 4.35 -19.20 17.90
N LEU A 492 3.93 -20.44 17.67
CA LEU A 492 4.48 -21.61 18.37
C LEU A 492 5.96 -21.87 18.00
N GLU A 493 6.34 -21.65 16.74
CA GLU A 493 7.73 -21.67 16.27
C GLU A 493 8.60 -20.64 16.99
N ILE A 494 8.08 -19.44 17.21
CA ILE A 494 8.80 -18.34 17.86
C ILE A 494 8.86 -18.52 19.37
N LEU A 495 7.79 -19.01 20.01
CA LEU A 495 7.82 -19.39 21.42
C LEU A 495 8.84 -20.51 21.68
N LYS A 496 9.04 -21.44 20.72
CA LYS A 496 10.10 -22.45 20.79
C LYS A 496 11.49 -21.82 20.74
N GLU A 497 11.78 -20.96 19.75
CA GLU A 497 13.08 -20.26 19.67
C GLU A 497 13.37 -19.38 20.89
N ILE A 498 12.36 -18.73 21.48
CA ILE A 498 12.50 -17.96 22.73
C ILE A 498 12.80 -18.90 23.91
N LYS A 499 12.13 -20.06 23.99
CA LYS A 499 12.35 -21.05 25.07
C LYS A 499 13.78 -21.60 25.08
N ASP A 500 14.39 -21.74 23.91
CA ASP A 500 15.74 -22.30 23.76
C ASP A 500 16.85 -21.34 24.25
N ILE A 501 16.59 -20.03 24.33
CA ILE A 501 17.57 -19.00 24.74
C ILE A 501 17.28 -18.37 26.11
N ILE A 502 16.07 -18.52 26.65
CA ILE A 502 15.66 -17.85 27.89
C ILE A 502 16.21 -18.60 29.13
N PRO A 503 16.57 -17.90 30.23
CA PRO A 503 16.99 -18.55 31.46
C PRO A 503 15.98 -19.57 31.99
N GLU A 504 16.47 -20.63 32.64
CA GLU A 504 15.65 -21.77 33.09
C GLU A 504 14.43 -21.34 33.92
N SER A 505 14.62 -20.35 34.81
CA SER A 505 13.60 -19.73 35.67
C SER A 505 12.47 -19.01 34.91
N LYS A 506 12.52 -18.94 33.58
CA LYS A 506 11.50 -18.37 32.71
C LYS A 506 11.02 -19.33 31.61
N LYS A 507 11.57 -20.55 31.51
CA LYS A 507 11.09 -21.54 30.53
C LYS A 507 9.69 -22.06 30.83
N GLU A 508 9.29 -22.10 32.10
CA GLU A 508 7.92 -22.42 32.51
C GLU A 508 6.92 -21.36 32.00
N PHE A 509 7.26 -20.08 32.08
CA PHE A 509 6.45 -18.99 31.53
C PHE A 509 6.24 -19.13 30.01
N ILE A 510 7.31 -19.47 29.26
CA ILE A 510 7.18 -19.70 27.82
C ILE A 510 6.39 -20.98 27.51
N GLN A 511 6.46 -22.01 28.36
CA GLN A 511 5.60 -23.18 28.24
C GLN A 511 4.11 -22.85 28.50
N LYS A 512 3.83 -22.02 29.51
CA LYS A 512 2.49 -21.48 29.81
C LYS A 512 1.91 -20.71 28.61
N ALA A 513 2.72 -19.87 27.96
CA ALA A 513 2.36 -19.19 26.71
C ALA A 513 2.13 -20.15 25.54
N THR A 514 2.97 -21.18 25.39
CA THR A 514 2.84 -22.21 24.36
C THR A 514 1.54 -22.99 24.52
N ASN A 515 1.22 -23.45 25.73
CA ASN A 515 -0.01 -24.19 26.04
C ASN A 515 -1.25 -23.33 25.75
N LYS A 516 -1.29 -22.10 26.26
CA LYS A 516 -2.39 -21.15 26.04
C LYS A 516 -2.59 -20.80 24.56
N THR A 517 -1.53 -20.75 23.76
CA THR A 517 -1.63 -20.56 22.31
C THR A 517 -2.21 -21.79 21.61
N ILE A 518 -1.84 -23.00 22.05
CA ILE A 518 -2.44 -24.27 21.55
C ILE A 518 -3.92 -24.36 21.93
N GLU A 519 -4.30 -23.96 23.14
CA GLU A 519 -5.70 -23.87 23.59
C GLU A 519 -6.50 -22.89 22.72
N ARG A 520 -5.99 -21.66 22.53
CA ARG A 520 -6.63 -20.67 21.63
C ARG A 520 -6.76 -21.16 20.18
N ILE A 521 -5.81 -21.95 19.68
CA ILE A 521 -5.89 -22.58 18.36
C ILE A 521 -7.00 -23.65 18.29
N LYS A 522 -7.17 -24.48 19.34
CA LYS A 522 -8.30 -25.43 19.42
C LYS A 522 -9.63 -24.68 19.44
N ASP A 523 -9.75 -23.71 20.34
CA ASP A 523 -10.92 -22.84 20.51
C ASP A 523 -11.35 -22.17 19.20
N ASP A 524 -10.41 -21.59 18.45
CA ASP A 524 -10.70 -20.95 17.15
C ASP A 524 -11.31 -21.97 16.16
N ILE A 525 -10.74 -23.18 16.03
CA ILE A 525 -11.20 -24.20 15.06
C ILE A 525 -12.55 -24.81 15.50
N GLU A 526 -12.76 -25.02 16.80
CA GLU A 526 -13.97 -25.64 17.36
C GLU A 526 -15.17 -24.67 17.37
N LYS A 527 -14.94 -23.35 17.43
CA LYS A 527 -15.98 -22.31 17.39
C LYS A 527 -16.36 -21.87 15.97
N ALA A 528 -15.80 -22.50 14.94
CA ALA A 528 -16.15 -22.24 13.54
C ALA A 528 -17.62 -22.59 13.26
N LYS A 529 -18.41 -21.63 12.75
CA LYS A 529 -19.86 -21.77 12.56
C LYS A 529 -20.25 -22.70 11.40
N ASP A 530 -19.38 -22.79 10.40
CA ASP A 530 -19.57 -23.56 9.17
C ASP A 530 -18.20 -23.92 8.55
N ASP A 531 -18.18 -24.82 7.57
CA ASP A 531 -16.96 -25.28 6.90
C ASP A 531 -16.19 -24.16 6.18
N LYS A 532 -16.88 -23.11 5.72
CA LYS A 532 -16.25 -21.96 5.05
C LYS A 532 -15.52 -21.09 6.07
N GLN A 533 -16.08 -20.90 7.27
CA GLN A 533 -15.36 -20.28 8.38
C GLN A 533 -14.23 -21.21 8.88
N ARG A 534 -14.45 -22.52 8.99
CA ARG A 534 -13.40 -23.49 9.39
C ARG A 534 -12.19 -23.42 8.45
N ALA A 535 -12.42 -23.36 7.14
CA ALA A 535 -11.36 -23.19 6.13
C ALA A 535 -10.63 -21.83 6.23
N ARG A 536 -11.37 -20.75 6.57
CA ARG A 536 -10.77 -19.43 6.88
C ARG A 536 -9.89 -19.53 8.14
N ILE A 537 -10.37 -20.14 9.22
CA ILE A 537 -9.62 -20.26 10.47
C ILE A 537 -8.38 -21.16 10.31
N LEU A 538 -8.51 -22.33 9.70
CA LEU A 538 -7.37 -23.24 9.44
C LEU A 538 -6.26 -22.59 8.61
N GLY A 539 -6.61 -21.77 7.60
CA GLY A 539 -5.61 -21.09 6.76
C GLY A 539 -4.98 -19.82 7.38
N LYS A 540 -5.55 -19.31 8.48
CA LYS A 540 -4.94 -18.31 9.39
C LYS A 540 -3.91 -19.00 10.29
N ILE A 541 -4.29 -20.13 10.88
CA ILE A 541 -3.48 -20.89 11.87
C ILE A 541 -2.27 -21.55 11.21
N ALA A 542 -2.46 -22.24 10.09
CA ALA A 542 -1.38 -22.89 9.35
C ALA A 542 -0.47 -21.83 8.69
N GLY A 543 0.85 -22.03 8.75
CA GLY A 543 1.83 -21.26 7.99
C GLY A 543 2.11 -21.89 6.61
N ASP A 544 3.32 -21.65 6.08
CA ASP A 544 3.76 -22.16 4.78
C ASP A 544 5.26 -22.56 4.74
N ASN A 545 5.88 -22.75 5.92
CA ASN A 545 7.27 -23.18 6.06
C ASN A 545 7.36 -24.68 6.44
N PRO A 546 8.33 -25.47 5.92
CA PRO A 546 8.47 -26.90 6.25
C PRO A 546 8.85 -27.20 7.70
N GLU A 547 9.62 -26.34 8.37
CA GLU A 547 10.11 -26.54 9.75
C GLU A 547 8.95 -26.65 10.76
N GLN A 548 7.86 -25.92 10.48
CA GLN A 548 6.62 -25.91 11.24
C GLN A 548 5.91 -27.27 11.26
N ILE A 549 6.18 -28.16 10.29
CA ILE A 549 5.65 -29.55 10.27
C ILE A 549 6.06 -30.30 11.54
N LYS A 550 7.28 -30.10 12.05
CA LYS A 550 7.75 -30.77 13.27
C LYS A 550 6.94 -30.34 14.50
N ILE A 551 6.63 -29.04 14.60
CA ILE A 551 5.82 -28.47 15.68
C ILE A 551 4.39 -29.02 15.64
N ILE A 552 3.77 -29.06 14.45
CA ILE A 552 2.41 -29.61 14.31
C ILE A 552 2.40 -31.12 14.65
N LYS A 553 3.44 -31.89 14.30
CA LYS A 553 3.56 -33.32 14.70
C LYS A 553 3.69 -33.48 16.22
N GLU A 554 4.56 -32.70 16.87
CA GLU A 554 4.74 -32.70 18.33
C GLU A 554 3.38 -32.49 19.03
N ILE A 555 2.58 -31.52 18.58
CA ILE A 555 1.29 -31.18 19.21
C ILE A 555 0.16 -32.12 18.79
N SER A 556 0.18 -32.66 17.57
CA SER A 556 -0.87 -33.58 17.08
C SER A 556 -0.95 -34.87 17.89
N SER A 557 0.08 -35.23 18.65
CA SER A 557 0.07 -36.32 19.62
C SER A 557 -0.91 -36.10 20.79
N VAL A 558 -1.23 -34.84 21.11
CA VAL A 558 -2.11 -34.40 22.21
C VAL A 558 -3.31 -33.56 21.72
N ALA A 559 -3.50 -33.47 20.41
CA ALA A 559 -4.55 -32.67 19.78
C ALA A 559 -4.89 -33.19 18.36
N PRO A 560 -5.81 -34.16 18.22
CA PRO A 560 -6.16 -34.74 16.90
C PRO A 560 -6.61 -33.71 15.85
N ILE A 561 -7.18 -32.58 16.29
CA ILE A 561 -7.59 -31.44 15.44
C ILE A 561 -6.42 -30.77 14.69
N MET A 562 -5.18 -30.99 15.12
CA MET A 562 -3.97 -30.54 14.40
C MET A 562 -3.74 -31.30 13.09
N SER A 563 -4.45 -32.40 12.82
CA SER A 563 -4.42 -33.08 11.52
C SER A 563 -5.00 -32.20 10.40
N ASP A 564 -6.09 -31.45 10.65
CA ASP A 564 -6.62 -30.45 9.73
C ASP A 564 -5.61 -29.32 9.48
N VAL A 565 -4.91 -28.89 10.54
CA VAL A 565 -3.85 -27.87 10.44
C VAL A 565 -2.66 -28.38 9.64
N MET A 566 -2.23 -29.64 9.83
CA MET A 566 -1.19 -30.28 9.04
C MET A 566 -1.56 -30.37 7.55
N LYS A 567 -2.82 -30.72 7.25
CA LYS A 567 -3.34 -30.72 5.88
C LYS A 567 -3.28 -29.32 5.28
N LYS A 568 -3.75 -28.28 6.00
CA LYS A 568 -3.73 -26.91 5.48
C LYS A 568 -2.32 -26.32 5.36
N GLN A 569 -1.41 -26.69 6.26
CA GLN A 569 0.03 -26.40 6.15
C GLN A 569 0.60 -27.00 4.85
N THR A 570 0.28 -28.27 4.57
CA THR A 570 0.71 -28.98 3.36
C THR A 570 0.16 -28.31 2.10
N GLU A 571 -1.12 -27.91 2.08
CA GLU A 571 -1.71 -27.12 0.99
C GLU A 571 -0.98 -25.78 0.78
N LYS A 572 -0.69 -25.04 1.85
CA LYS A 572 -0.01 -23.73 1.77
C LYS A 572 1.44 -23.85 1.28
N ILE A 573 2.21 -24.83 1.76
CA ILE A 573 3.55 -25.14 1.22
C ILE A 573 3.46 -25.53 -0.26
N GLN A 574 2.49 -26.36 -0.65
CA GLN A 574 2.27 -26.74 -2.06
C GLN A 574 1.82 -25.57 -2.94
N ASN A 575 1.23 -24.51 -2.39
CA ASN A 575 0.90 -23.28 -3.10
C ASN A 575 2.13 -22.36 -3.21
N LYS A 576 2.94 -22.22 -2.14
CA LYS A 576 4.23 -21.50 -2.16
C LYS A 576 5.16 -22.04 -3.26
N ILE A 577 5.25 -23.36 -3.39
CA ILE A 577 5.98 -24.03 -4.49
C ILE A 577 5.44 -23.66 -5.89
N ARG A 578 4.14 -23.39 -6.06
CA ARG A 578 3.59 -22.93 -7.35
C ARG A 578 3.99 -21.49 -7.66
N ILE A 579 3.96 -20.64 -6.63
CA ILE A 579 4.18 -19.19 -6.71
C ILE A 579 5.65 -18.84 -6.96
N ILE A 580 6.61 -19.51 -6.32
CA ILE A 580 8.03 -19.19 -6.50
C ILE A 580 8.44 -19.40 -7.97
N GLU A 581 8.96 -18.37 -8.63
CA GLU A 581 9.45 -18.40 -10.01
C GLU A 581 10.98 -18.60 -10.10
N ASN A 582 11.71 -18.34 -9.00
CA ASN A 582 13.16 -18.44 -8.93
C ASN A 582 13.64 -19.88 -8.60
N GLU A 583 14.48 -20.46 -9.46
CA GLU A 583 15.01 -21.82 -9.32
C GLU A 583 15.90 -21.98 -8.07
N SER A 584 16.71 -20.97 -7.71
CA SER A 584 17.55 -21.02 -6.50
C SER A 584 16.73 -20.99 -5.21
N THR A 585 15.67 -20.17 -5.17
CA THR A 585 14.74 -20.14 -4.02
C THR A 585 13.98 -21.46 -3.86
N LEU A 586 13.62 -22.12 -4.98
CA LEU A 586 13.04 -23.46 -4.95
C LEU A 586 14.04 -24.54 -4.48
N GLU A 587 15.31 -24.46 -4.89
CA GLU A 587 16.32 -25.42 -4.46
C GLU A 587 16.65 -25.23 -2.95
N GLN A 588 16.72 -24.01 -2.45
CA GLN A 588 16.84 -23.71 -1.01
C GLN A 588 15.64 -24.27 -0.21
N LEU A 589 14.42 -24.14 -0.74
CA LEU A 589 13.22 -24.74 -0.14
C LEU A 589 13.27 -26.28 -0.20
N ARG A 590 13.79 -26.87 -1.29
CA ARG A 590 13.99 -28.32 -1.46
C ARG A 590 14.99 -28.86 -0.45
N GLU A 591 16.11 -28.16 -0.20
CA GLU A 591 17.07 -28.52 0.85
C GLU A 591 16.41 -28.49 2.24
N ARG A 592 15.65 -27.45 2.58
CA ARG A 592 14.88 -27.36 3.83
C ARG A 592 13.93 -28.55 4.00
N ILE A 593 13.19 -28.92 2.95
CA ILE A 593 12.30 -30.09 2.93
C ILE A 593 13.09 -31.39 3.16
N GLN A 594 14.22 -31.59 2.49
CA GLN A 594 15.06 -32.79 2.66
C GLN A 594 15.68 -32.90 4.06
N GLN A 595 15.94 -31.79 4.74
CA GLN A 595 16.41 -31.81 6.12
C GLN A 595 15.33 -32.35 7.08
N GLN A 596 14.04 -32.04 6.84
CA GLN A 596 12.93 -32.59 7.61
C GLN A 596 12.66 -34.09 7.35
N GLU A 597 13.08 -34.65 6.21
CA GLU A 597 12.93 -36.09 5.91
C GLU A 597 13.90 -37.00 6.67
N LYS A 598 15.00 -36.46 7.21
CA LYS A 598 16.03 -37.26 7.93
C LYS A 598 15.52 -37.73 9.30
N GLU A 599 14.45 -37.13 9.82
CA GLU A 599 13.70 -37.61 10.97
C GLU A 599 12.50 -38.43 10.48
N LYS A 600 12.34 -39.66 11.00
CA LYS A 600 11.43 -40.67 10.42
C LYS A 600 9.95 -40.23 10.38
N GLY A 601 9.37 -40.24 9.17
CA GLY A 601 7.92 -40.47 8.96
C GLY A 601 7.11 -39.24 8.52
N GLY A 602 6.37 -39.38 7.43
CA GLY A 602 5.40 -38.41 6.91
C GLY A 602 5.11 -38.62 5.43
N GLY A 603 3.87 -38.92 5.06
CA GLY A 603 3.45 -39.03 3.65
C GLY A 603 3.36 -37.66 2.96
N GLU A 604 3.13 -36.63 3.75
CA GLU A 604 2.94 -35.23 3.38
C GLU A 604 4.25 -34.65 2.81
N ILE A 605 5.37 -34.90 3.49
CA ILE A 605 6.69 -34.41 3.09
C ILE A 605 7.08 -35.00 1.72
N LYS A 606 6.78 -36.28 1.48
CA LYS A 606 7.00 -36.93 0.19
C LYS A 606 6.21 -36.26 -0.95
N GLN A 607 4.94 -35.89 -0.71
CA GLN A 607 4.12 -35.18 -1.70
C GLN A 607 4.66 -33.77 -1.99
N ILE A 608 5.07 -33.04 -0.95
CA ILE A 608 5.68 -31.71 -1.08
C ILE A 608 6.96 -31.81 -1.92
N LYS A 609 7.81 -32.81 -1.64
CA LYS A 609 9.06 -33.07 -2.38
C LYS A 609 8.79 -33.43 -3.83
N GLU A 610 7.85 -34.31 -4.14
CA GLU A 610 7.48 -34.61 -5.53
C GLU A 610 6.99 -33.35 -6.27
N ARG A 611 6.25 -32.47 -5.59
CA ARG A 611 5.78 -31.22 -6.18
C ARG A 611 6.91 -30.22 -6.46
N ILE A 612 7.91 -30.11 -5.58
CA ILE A 612 9.04 -29.18 -5.80
C ILE A 612 9.97 -29.69 -6.90
N GLU A 613 10.25 -30.99 -6.93
CA GLU A 613 11.00 -31.67 -8.02
C GLU A 613 10.36 -31.40 -9.39
N ASN A 614 9.04 -31.49 -9.49
CA ASN A 614 8.30 -31.27 -10.73
C ASN A 614 8.23 -29.78 -11.13
N LYS A 615 8.19 -28.85 -10.16
CA LYS A 615 8.26 -27.40 -10.42
C LYS A 615 9.64 -26.96 -10.90
N ILE A 616 10.72 -27.45 -10.28
CA ILE A 616 12.11 -27.19 -10.71
C ILE A 616 12.29 -27.65 -12.15
N LYS A 617 11.97 -28.93 -12.45
CA LYS A 617 12.05 -29.48 -13.82
C LYS A 617 11.26 -28.67 -14.84
N ALA A 618 10.11 -28.10 -14.47
CA ALA A 618 9.34 -27.23 -15.36
C ALA A 618 10.09 -25.91 -15.68
N ILE A 619 10.68 -25.26 -14.66
CA ILE A 619 11.50 -24.04 -14.86
C ILE A 619 12.73 -24.34 -15.70
N THR A 620 13.50 -25.39 -15.38
CA THR A 620 14.70 -25.75 -16.12
C THR A 620 14.40 -26.00 -17.61
N ILE A 621 13.26 -26.63 -17.92
CA ILE A 621 12.81 -26.81 -19.31
C ILE A 621 12.41 -25.47 -19.95
N GLU A 622 11.66 -24.62 -19.27
CA GLU A 622 11.27 -23.30 -19.82
C GLU A 622 12.49 -22.40 -20.08
N GLU A 623 13.54 -22.48 -19.25
CA GLU A 623 14.83 -21.84 -19.52
C GLU A 623 15.53 -22.41 -20.76
N LEU A 624 15.58 -23.74 -20.90
CA LEU A 624 16.20 -24.39 -22.07
C LEU A 624 15.45 -24.05 -23.38
N MET A 625 14.14 -23.85 -23.32
CA MET A 625 13.37 -23.37 -24.47
C MET A 625 13.67 -21.89 -24.78
N LYS A 626 13.71 -21.01 -23.77
CA LYS A 626 14.11 -19.58 -23.94
C LYS A 626 15.54 -19.42 -24.48
N LYS A 627 16.43 -20.36 -24.20
CA LYS A 627 17.83 -20.40 -24.67
C LYS A 627 18.00 -21.03 -26.07
N SER A 628 16.91 -21.49 -26.71
CA SER A 628 16.94 -22.04 -28.07
C SER A 628 16.75 -20.93 -29.10
N PRO A 629 17.74 -20.59 -29.96
CA PRO A 629 17.62 -19.43 -30.84
C PRO A 629 16.70 -19.67 -32.04
N GLU A 630 15.70 -18.80 -32.23
CA GLU A 630 14.95 -18.71 -33.49
C GLU A 630 15.81 -18.07 -34.61
N GLY A 631 16.75 -18.86 -35.12
CA GLY A 631 17.39 -18.65 -36.42
C GLY A 631 18.80 -18.07 -36.40
N LYS A 632 19.59 -18.55 -37.38
CA LYS A 632 20.93 -18.09 -37.81
C LYS A 632 22.15 -18.56 -37.00
N GLU A 633 22.31 -19.88 -36.86
CA GLU A 633 23.64 -20.46 -37.08
C GLU A 633 23.58 -21.80 -37.84
N ARG A 634 24.24 -21.88 -39.01
CA ARG A 634 24.38 -23.11 -39.80
C ARG A 634 25.63 -23.87 -39.34
N GLY A 635 25.53 -24.57 -38.21
CA GLY A 635 26.67 -25.32 -37.66
C GLY A 635 26.27 -26.64 -37.01
N LYS A 636 25.53 -26.58 -35.90
CA LYS A 636 25.10 -27.77 -35.14
C LYS A 636 23.61 -27.64 -34.79
N ARG A 637 22.79 -28.59 -35.25
CA ARG A 637 21.43 -28.73 -34.72
C ARG A 637 21.53 -29.26 -33.27
N PRO A 638 20.85 -28.67 -32.27
CA PRO A 638 20.54 -29.42 -31.04
C PRO A 638 19.74 -30.67 -31.41
N LYS A 639 19.85 -31.76 -30.63
CA LYS A 639 19.19 -33.01 -31.00
C LYS A 639 17.67 -32.81 -30.97
N LYS A 640 17.03 -33.05 -32.11
CA LYS A 640 15.56 -32.95 -32.28
C LYS A 640 14.76 -33.87 -31.33
N ILE A 641 15.45 -34.81 -30.68
CA ILE A 641 14.90 -35.74 -29.67
C ILE A 641 14.69 -35.01 -28.34
N GLU A 642 15.72 -34.33 -27.81
CA GLU A 642 15.70 -33.68 -26.48
C GLU A 642 14.59 -32.63 -26.37
N VAL A 643 14.38 -31.82 -27.42
CA VAL A 643 13.30 -30.82 -27.48
C VAL A 643 11.91 -31.48 -27.53
N ASN A 644 11.76 -32.60 -28.25
CA ASN A 644 10.50 -33.34 -28.30
C ASN A 644 10.20 -34.05 -26.96
N GLU A 645 11.20 -34.61 -26.29
CA GLU A 645 11.06 -35.20 -24.96
C GLU A 645 10.73 -34.13 -23.91
N ALA A 646 11.36 -32.96 -23.97
CA ALA A 646 11.05 -31.81 -23.13
C ALA A 646 9.62 -31.28 -23.35
N ILE A 647 9.17 -31.17 -24.60
CA ILE A 647 7.77 -30.84 -24.94
C ILE A 647 6.81 -31.93 -24.46
N GLN A 648 7.19 -33.21 -24.54
CA GLN A 648 6.35 -34.31 -24.07
C GLN A 648 6.27 -34.34 -22.54
N LEU A 649 7.37 -34.04 -21.81
CA LEU A 649 7.36 -33.81 -20.36
C LEU A 649 6.47 -32.61 -20.02
N LEU A 650 6.65 -31.46 -20.68
CA LEU A 650 5.80 -30.29 -20.49
C LEU A 650 4.32 -30.59 -20.74
N SER A 651 3.97 -31.42 -21.73
CA SER A 651 2.58 -31.82 -21.97
C SER A 651 2.01 -32.73 -20.88
N LYS A 652 2.85 -33.56 -20.23
CA LYS A 652 2.48 -34.37 -19.07
C LYS A 652 2.36 -33.50 -17.80
N LEU A 653 3.28 -32.56 -17.59
CA LEU A 653 3.26 -31.61 -16.47
C LEU A 653 2.12 -30.59 -16.59
N LYS A 654 1.88 -30.01 -17.77
CA LYS A 654 0.73 -29.10 -18.00
C LYS A 654 -0.62 -29.82 -17.90
N ARG A 655 -0.67 -31.14 -18.10
CA ARG A 655 -1.87 -31.97 -17.81
C ARG A 655 -2.15 -32.15 -16.31
N SER A 656 -1.20 -31.91 -15.41
CA SER A 656 -1.45 -31.89 -13.95
C SER A 656 -1.58 -30.48 -13.35
N THR A 657 -1.36 -29.41 -14.13
CA THR A 657 -1.63 -28.03 -13.72
C THR A 657 -2.89 -27.43 -14.33
N ASN A 658 -3.28 -27.80 -15.57
CA ASN A 658 -4.50 -27.32 -16.22
C ASN A 658 -5.75 -28.12 -15.80
N CYS A 659 -5.89 -28.32 -14.49
CA CYS A 659 -7.06 -28.95 -13.89
C CYS A 659 -8.19 -27.92 -13.83
N ILE A 660 -9.19 -28.08 -14.70
CA ILE A 660 -10.38 -27.21 -14.76
C ILE A 660 -11.02 -27.14 -13.36
N GLN A 661 -11.31 -25.91 -12.90
CA GLN A 661 -11.95 -25.60 -11.62
C GLN A 661 -13.45 -25.88 -11.68
N VAL A 662 -13.80 -27.16 -11.85
CA VAL A 662 -15.17 -27.68 -11.84
C VAL A 662 -15.22 -28.87 -10.89
N ILE A 663 -16.10 -28.76 -9.90
CA ILE A 663 -16.39 -29.84 -8.95
C ILE A 663 -16.74 -31.09 -9.76
N THR A 664 -15.96 -32.15 -9.58
CA THR A 664 -16.07 -33.40 -10.33
C THR A 664 -16.57 -34.50 -9.39
N PRO A 665 -17.84 -34.90 -9.51
CA PRO A 665 -18.38 -36.02 -8.76
C PRO A 665 -17.76 -37.34 -9.24
N ALA A 666 -17.39 -38.23 -8.33
CA ALA A 666 -16.92 -39.57 -8.67
C ALA A 666 -17.31 -40.61 -7.63
N LYS A 667 -17.58 -41.83 -8.10
CA LYS A 667 -17.82 -43.02 -7.28
C LYS A 667 -16.56 -43.83 -7.04
N SER A 668 -16.46 -44.43 -5.86
CA SER A 668 -15.43 -45.38 -5.48
C SER A 668 -15.42 -46.63 -6.38
N PRO A 669 -14.31 -47.41 -6.43
CA PRO A 669 -14.22 -48.63 -7.26
C PRO A 669 -15.28 -49.70 -6.91
N ASP A 670 -15.76 -49.73 -5.67
CA ASP A 670 -16.83 -50.62 -5.21
C ASP A 670 -18.25 -50.05 -5.41
N GLY A 671 -18.36 -48.83 -5.98
CA GLY A 671 -19.62 -48.17 -6.34
C GLY A 671 -20.44 -47.59 -5.18
N LYS A 672 -20.03 -47.82 -3.93
CA LYS A 672 -20.82 -47.48 -2.71
C LYS A 672 -20.72 -46.02 -2.33
N THR A 673 -19.53 -45.43 -2.42
CA THR A 673 -19.26 -44.07 -1.96
C THR A 673 -19.20 -43.13 -3.16
N CYS A 674 -19.82 -41.96 -3.07
CA CYS A 674 -19.71 -40.90 -4.08
C CYS A 674 -19.23 -39.62 -3.41
N ILE A 675 -18.16 -39.01 -3.95
CA ILE A 675 -17.56 -37.78 -3.40
C ILE A 675 -17.41 -36.75 -4.51
N ASN A 676 -17.65 -35.49 -4.17
CA ASN A 676 -17.40 -34.33 -5.01
C ASN A 676 -15.94 -33.88 -4.86
N PHE A 677 -15.13 -34.07 -5.88
CA PHE A 677 -13.72 -33.68 -5.90
C PHE A 677 -13.55 -32.24 -6.43
N PRO A 678 -12.63 -31.41 -5.90
CA PRO A 678 -12.54 -30.00 -6.30
C PRO A 678 -12.27 -29.77 -7.79
N THR A 679 -11.47 -30.62 -8.42
CA THR A 679 -11.20 -30.62 -9.86
C THR A 679 -11.25 -32.05 -10.43
N PRO A 680 -11.28 -32.22 -11.77
CA PRO A 680 -11.18 -33.52 -12.41
C PRO A 680 -9.86 -34.27 -12.16
N CYS A 681 -8.85 -33.63 -11.55
CA CYS A 681 -7.54 -34.21 -11.25
C CYS A 681 -7.45 -34.80 -9.84
N ASP A 682 -8.28 -34.36 -8.89
CA ASP A 682 -8.25 -34.83 -7.51
C ASP A 682 -8.98 -36.18 -7.33
N VAL A 683 -9.70 -36.63 -8.36
CA VAL A 683 -10.36 -37.94 -8.46
C VAL A 683 -9.30 -39.06 -8.52
N PRO A 684 -9.22 -39.96 -7.52
CA PRO A 684 -8.17 -40.99 -7.49
C PRO A 684 -8.31 -42.03 -8.60
N SER A 685 -7.17 -42.63 -9.02
CA SER A 685 -7.18 -43.75 -9.98
C SER A 685 -8.11 -44.88 -9.53
N GLY A 686 -8.94 -45.36 -10.46
CA GLY A 686 -9.96 -46.38 -10.21
C GLY A 686 -11.34 -45.82 -9.81
N TRP A 687 -11.46 -44.53 -9.46
CA TRP A 687 -12.76 -43.91 -9.22
C TRP A 687 -13.45 -43.56 -10.54
N LYS A 688 -14.75 -43.85 -10.64
CA LYS A 688 -15.57 -43.57 -11.84
C LYS A 688 -16.23 -42.20 -11.70
N LYS A 689 -15.84 -41.24 -12.53
CA LYS A 689 -16.50 -39.93 -12.64
C LYS A 689 -17.98 -40.10 -13.02
N VAL A 690 -18.86 -39.29 -12.42
CA VAL A 690 -20.31 -39.28 -12.64
C VAL A 690 -20.82 -37.84 -12.69
N GLU A 691 -21.99 -37.62 -13.28
CA GLU A 691 -22.53 -36.25 -13.51
C GLU A 691 -22.95 -35.54 -12.22
N SER A 692 -23.40 -36.29 -11.21
CA SER A 692 -23.67 -35.79 -9.86
C SER A 692 -23.50 -36.91 -8.83
N CYS A 693 -23.00 -36.56 -7.64
CA CYS A 693 -23.16 -37.39 -6.45
C CYS A 693 -24.51 -37.03 -5.83
N VAL A 694 -25.58 -37.66 -6.33
CA VAL A 694 -26.94 -37.51 -5.82
C VAL A 694 -26.96 -37.95 -4.36
N GLN A 695 -27.05 -36.99 -3.44
CA GLN A 695 -27.48 -37.24 -2.07
C GLN A 695 -28.96 -37.66 -2.10
N ALA A 696 -29.35 -38.59 -1.23
CA ALA A 696 -30.66 -39.23 -1.26
C ALA A 696 -31.75 -38.35 -0.59
N ASP A 697 -31.76 -37.06 -0.93
CA ASP A 697 -32.71 -36.09 -0.41
C ASP A 697 -33.95 -36.01 -1.29
N LYS A 698 -35.10 -35.81 -0.65
CA LYS A 698 -36.40 -35.87 -1.29
C LYS A 698 -36.58 -34.69 -2.24
N LYS A 699 -37.00 -34.96 -3.48
CA LYS A 699 -37.71 -33.96 -4.27
C LYS A 699 -39.07 -33.71 -3.62
N GLU A 700 -39.25 -32.52 -3.06
CA GLU A 700 -40.57 -31.89 -3.05
C GLU A 700 -40.67 -31.01 -4.31
N ASP A 701 -41.78 -31.11 -5.04
CA ASP A 701 -41.99 -30.31 -6.23
C ASP A 701 -42.23 -28.84 -5.84
N ILE A 702 -41.29 -27.96 -6.20
CA ILE A 702 -41.40 -26.51 -5.96
C ILE A 702 -42.54 -25.96 -6.82
N LYS A 703 -43.72 -25.90 -6.23
CA LYS A 703 -44.93 -25.35 -6.84
C LYS A 703 -44.80 -23.83 -6.93
N GLU A 704 -44.91 -23.27 -8.13
CA GLU A 704 -44.90 -21.81 -8.31
C GLU A 704 -46.13 -21.20 -7.62
N LEU A 705 -45.91 -20.48 -6.52
CA LEU A 705 -46.96 -19.77 -5.77
C LEU A 705 -47.13 -18.35 -6.31
N THR A 706 -48.38 -17.93 -6.53
CA THR A 706 -48.69 -16.53 -6.82
C THR A 706 -48.45 -15.65 -5.60
N CYS A 707 -48.30 -14.32 -5.79
CA CYS A 707 -48.18 -13.38 -4.66
C CYS A 707 -49.33 -13.50 -3.65
N ALA A 708 -50.54 -13.83 -4.10
CA ALA A 708 -51.69 -14.01 -3.21
C ALA A 708 -51.55 -15.27 -2.34
N GLU A 709 -51.10 -16.38 -2.92
CA GLU A 709 -50.88 -17.64 -2.18
C GLU A 709 -49.66 -17.55 -1.24
N LEU A 710 -48.59 -16.88 -1.66
CA LEU A 710 -47.42 -16.60 -0.83
C LEU A 710 -47.77 -15.70 0.36
N CYS A 711 -48.48 -14.59 0.14
CA CYS A 711 -48.94 -13.74 1.24
C CYS A 711 -49.90 -14.49 2.18
N LYS A 712 -50.78 -15.36 1.63
CA LYS A 712 -51.68 -16.20 2.43
C LYS A 712 -50.95 -17.25 3.26
N SER A 713 -49.88 -17.87 2.74
CA SER A 713 -49.07 -18.82 3.52
C SER A 713 -48.30 -18.13 4.65
N LEU A 714 -47.99 -16.83 4.50
CA LEU A 714 -47.38 -15.98 5.52
C LEU A 714 -48.41 -15.32 6.47
N GLY A 715 -49.71 -15.60 6.33
CA GLY A 715 -50.77 -15.12 7.24
C GLY A 715 -51.38 -13.75 6.92
N TYR A 716 -51.23 -13.28 5.68
CA TYR A 716 -51.80 -12.02 5.16
C TYR A 716 -52.96 -12.31 4.19
N GLU A 717 -53.98 -11.45 4.14
CA GLU A 717 -55.19 -11.76 3.35
C GLU A 717 -55.02 -11.55 1.84
N LYS A 718 -54.16 -10.62 1.43
CA LYS A 718 -53.99 -10.17 0.04
C LYS A 718 -52.51 -9.95 -0.28
N GLY A 719 -52.15 -10.20 -1.54
CA GLY A 719 -50.79 -10.01 -2.06
C GLY A 719 -50.80 -9.44 -3.48
N ILE A 720 -50.10 -8.33 -3.71
CA ILE A 720 -50.10 -7.59 -4.99
C ILE A 720 -48.68 -7.54 -5.58
N CYS A 721 -48.55 -7.79 -6.88
CA CYS A 721 -47.29 -7.73 -7.60
C CYS A 721 -46.99 -6.33 -8.14
N ARG A 722 -45.79 -5.78 -7.90
CA ARG A 722 -45.34 -4.48 -8.47
C ARG A 722 -43.99 -4.60 -9.20
N LYS A 723 -43.76 -3.68 -10.15
CA LYS A 723 -42.51 -3.46 -10.91
C LYS A 723 -42.08 -1.99 -10.78
N TRP A 724 -40.79 -1.73 -11.00
CA TRP A 724 -40.20 -0.38 -11.02
C TRP A 724 -39.30 -0.20 -12.26
N ALA A 725 -39.00 1.05 -12.62
CA ALA A 725 -38.14 1.43 -13.75
C ALA A 725 -36.97 2.30 -13.29
N VAL A 726 -35.90 2.38 -14.09
CA VAL A 726 -34.61 2.98 -13.70
C VAL A 726 -34.36 4.30 -14.43
N VAL A 727 -33.77 5.29 -13.73
CA VAL A 727 -33.07 6.44 -14.34
C VAL A 727 -31.68 6.61 -13.70
N PRO A 728 -30.64 7.08 -14.42
CA PRO A 728 -29.24 6.86 -14.03
C PRO A 728 -28.69 7.70 -12.87
N SER A 729 -29.46 8.62 -12.29
CA SER A 729 -28.98 9.67 -11.37
C SER A 729 -29.56 9.62 -9.95
N ALA A 730 -30.43 8.65 -9.63
CA ALA A 730 -31.22 8.65 -8.40
C ALA A 730 -30.48 8.10 -7.15
N LYS A 731 -29.73 8.95 -6.44
CA LYS A 731 -29.38 8.70 -5.03
C LYS A 731 -30.54 9.08 -4.10
N MET A 732 -31.45 8.13 -3.88
CA MET A 732 -32.60 8.16 -2.94
C MET A 732 -33.67 9.26 -3.15
N GLY A 733 -34.93 8.82 -3.13
CA GLY A 733 -36.14 9.64 -3.11
C GLY A 733 -37.39 8.74 -3.10
N CYS A 734 -38.57 9.19 -2.67
CA CYS A 734 -38.96 10.55 -2.31
C CYS A 734 -40.30 10.61 -1.55
N ARG A 735 -40.40 11.54 -0.57
CA ARG A 735 -41.63 12.28 -0.16
C ARG A 735 -42.79 11.48 0.45
N ASN A 736 -43.72 12.07 1.20
CA ASN A 736 -43.63 13.28 2.04
C ASN A 736 -44.06 12.98 3.49
N ASN A 737 -44.78 11.87 3.72
CA ASN A 737 -45.07 11.33 5.06
C ASN A 737 -44.16 10.12 5.39
N GLU A 738 -43.30 9.69 4.46
CA GLU A 738 -42.32 8.62 4.62
C GLU A 738 -40.91 9.20 4.38
N THR A 739 -40.00 9.01 5.34
CA THR A 739 -38.73 9.77 5.39
C THR A 739 -37.47 8.93 5.68
N LYS A 740 -37.60 7.62 5.94
CA LYS A 740 -36.46 6.74 6.25
C LYS A 740 -36.59 5.37 5.56
N VAL A 741 -35.43 4.75 5.29
CA VAL A 741 -35.34 3.33 4.94
C VAL A 741 -35.93 2.49 6.08
N SER A 742 -36.54 1.34 5.75
CA SER A 742 -37.33 0.46 6.63
C SER A 742 -38.64 1.03 7.19
N ALA A 743 -39.27 2.00 6.50
CA ALA A 743 -40.61 2.49 6.83
C ALA A 743 -41.77 1.56 6.35
N THR A 744 -41.49 0.49 5.60
CA THR A 744 -42.49 -0.51 5.19
C THR A 744 -42.24 -1.85 5.90
N SER A 745 -43.21 -2.27 6.73
CA SER A 745 -43.13 -3.53 7.50
C SER A 745 -43.39 -4.79 6.67
N ASP A 746 -44.10 -4.66 5.55
CA ASP A 746 -44.79 -5.79 4.89
C ASP A 746 -44.07 -6.33 3.63
N CYS A 747 -42.84 -5.86 3.37
CA CYS A 747 -42.06 -6.19 2.17
C CYS A 747 -40.89 -7.14 2.48
N PHE A 748 -41.16 -8.45 2.48
CA PHE A 748 -40.11 -9.47 2.60
C PHE A 748 -39.34 -9.63 1.28
N VAL A 749 -38.00 -9.62 1.35
CA VAL A 749 -37.11 -9.92 0.21
C VAL A 749 -36.16 -11.05 0.63
N SER A 750 -36.24 -12.19 -0.04
CA SER A 750 -35.27 -13.28 0.16
C SER A 750 -33.88 -12.84 -0.28
N THR A 751 -32.86 -13.25 0.48
CA THR A 751 -31.48 -12.78 0.31
C THR A 751 -30.91 -13.10 -1.07
N ASN A 752 -30.01 -12.23 -1.54
CA ASN A 752 -29.13 -12.39 -2.72
C ASN A 752 -29.69 -12.06 -4.13
N LEU A 753 -30.73 -11.22 -4.28
CA LEU A 753 -31.04 -10.56 -5.56
C LEU A 753 -31.18 -9.04 -5.42
N ALA A 754 -30.04 -8.34 -5.43
CA ALA A 754 -29.96 -6.89 -5.52
C ALA A 754 -29.99 -6.43 -6.99
N GLY A 755 -31.18 -6.37 -7.60
CA GLY A 755 -31.38 -5.74 -8.92
C GLY A 755 -32.54 -6.32 -9.73
N LEU A 756 -33.42 -5.42 -10.22
CA LEU A 756 -34.41 -5.66 -11.29
C LEU A 756 -35.33 -6.89 -11.12
N GLY A 757 -36.42 -6.74 -10.35
CA GLY A 757 -37.43 -7.80 -10.18
C GLY A 757 -38.87 -7.31 -10.03
N LYS A 758 -39.82 -8.24 -10.19
CA LYS A 758 -41.17 -8.14 -9.64
C LYS A 758 -41.10 -8.40 -8.14
N ALA A 759 -41.78 -7.61 -7.32
CA ALA A 759 -41.93 -7.86 -5.88
C ALA A 759 -43.40 -8.13 -5.51
N CYS A 760 -43.64 -8.96 -4.50
CA CYS A 760 -44.96 -9.16 -3.88
C CYS A 760 -45.05 -8.30 -2.62
N CYS A 761 -46.08 -7.45 -2.53
CA CYS A 761 -46.42 -6.72 -1.31
C CYS A 761 -47.62 -7.40 -0.64
N CYS A 762 -47.48 -7.79 0.61
CA CYS A 762 -48.58 -8.35 1.42
C CYS A 762 -49.31 -7.24 2.19
N SER A 763 -50.47 -7.54 2.77
CA SER A 763 -51.22 -6.59 3.62
C SER A 763 -51.99 -7.31 4.74
N THR A 764 -51.89 -6.80 5.96
CA THR A 764 -52.63 -7.28 7.13
C THR A 764 -54.07 -6.75 7.13
N PRO A 765 -55.02 -7.44 7.77
CA PRO A 765 -56.32 -6.87 8.11
C PRO A 765 -56.17 -5.84 9.24
N GLU A 766 -56.98 -4.78 9.20
CA GLU A 766 -56.79 -3.51 9.94
C GLU A 766 -56.82 -3.61 11.49
N ASN A 767 -57.19 -4.77 12.05
CA ASN A 767 -57.38 -4.98 13.49
C ASN A 767 -56.32 -5.88 14.17
N ARG A 768 -55.14 -6.10 13.56
CA ARG A 768 -54.10 -6.98 14.14
C ARG A 768 -52.94 -6.21 14.79
N ILE A 769 -53.07 -5.92 16.08
CA ILE A 769 -51.99 -5.34 16.91
C ILE A 769 -50.81 -6.32 17.00
N VAL A 770 -49.60 -5.82 16.73
CA VAL A 770 -48.34 -6.58 16.87
C VAL A 770 -47.72 -6.31 18.25
N PRO A 771 -47.17 -7.31 18.97
CA PRO A 771 -46.63 -7.11 20.31
C PRO A 771 -45.44 -6.14 20.34
N HIS A 772 -45.52 -5.12 21.20
CA HIS A 772 -44.43 -4.17 21.44
C HIS A 772 -43.31 -4.84 22.23
N ARG A 773 -42.05 -4.56 21.87
CA ARG A 773 -40.91 -4.75 22.78
C ARG A 773 -40.58 -3.39 23.41
N GLN A 774 -40.68 -3.31 24.72
CA GLN A 774 -40.08 -2.23 25.53
C GLN A 774 -38.66 -2.70 25.95
N GLU A 775 -37.75 -1.87 26.45
CA GLU A 775 -37.92 -0.56 27.10
C GLU A 775 -36.62 0.25 26.97
N GLU A 776 -36.70 1.56 26.69
CA GLU A 776 -35.57 2.49 26.90
C GLU A 776 -36.11 3.88 27.29
N ARG A 777 -35.30 4.68 27.99
CA ARG A 777 -35.79 5.74 28.91
C ARG A 777 -36.01 7.11 28.24
N GLN A 778 -36.90 7.90 28.85
CA GLN A 778 -37.54 9.11 28.33
C GLN A 778 -36.64 10.35 28.16
N THR A 779 -36.98 11.18 27.15
CA THR A 779 -36.91 12.67 27.08
C THR A 779 -35.51 13.34 27.10
N GLU A 780 -35.30 14.53 26.53
CA GLU A 780 -36.20 15.67 26.23
C GLU A 780 -36.17 16.15 24.75
N GLU A 781 -37.06 17.10 24.40
CA GLU A 781 -37.29 17.62 23.04
C GLU A 781 -36.48 18.89 22.69
N PRO A 782 -36.11 19.11 21.42
CA PRO A 782 -35.71 20.42 20.90
C PRO A 782 -36.87 21.14 20.18
N ALA A 783 -37.14 22.39 20.55
CA ALA A 783 -38.17 23.21 19.91
C ALA A 783 -37.77 23.69 18.49
N THR A 784 -38.79 23.93 17.65
CA THR A 784 -38.66 24.33 16.23
C THR A 784 -38.20 25.78 16.04
N TYR A 785 -37.45 26.06 14.96
CA TYR A 785 -37.38 27.40 14.36
C TYR A 785 -37.39 27.33 12.82
N SER A 786 -37.95 28.36 12.18
CA SER A 786 -38.15 28.45 10.73
C SER A 786 -37.16 29.40 10.05
N GLU A 787 -36.85 29.15 8.78
CA GLU A 787 -36.10 30.07 7.91
C GLU A 787 -36.98 31.23 7.41
N ASP A 788 -36.47 32.47 7.37
CA ASP A 788 -36.55 33.33 6.17
C ASP A 788 -35.63 34.58 6.20
N LYS A 789 -35.28 35.07 4.99
CA LYS A 789 -34.88 36.44 4.55
C LYS A 789 -33.75 37.28 5.23
N ILE A 790 -32.59 37.32 4.55
CA ILE A 790 -32.13 38.40 3.61
C ILE A 790 -31.87 39.87 4.11
N ILE A 791 -30.56 40.25 4.16
CA ILE A 791 -29.88 41.49 3.61
C ILE A 791 -30.30 42.93 4.12
N PRO A 792 -29.40 43.94 4.35
CA PRO A 792 -28.01 44.02 4.89
C PRO A 792 -27.85 45.25 5.89
N LEU A 793 -26.75 46.04 5.79
CA LEU A 793 -26.43 47.36 6.44
C LEU A 793 -25.92 47.33 7.91
N GLU A 794 -25.06 48.25 8.39
CA GLU A 794 -23.98 49.08 7.78
C GLU A 794 -22.96 49.50 8.89
N LEU A 795 -22.08 50.49 8.67
CA LEU A 795 -21.07 50.97 9.63
C LEU A 795 -21.65 51.94 10.68
N GLU A 796 -21.06 51.95 11.89
CA GLU A 796 -20.29 53.06 12.51
C GLU A 796 -19.96 52.70 13.98
N GLN A 797 -18.70 52.74 14.45
CA GLN A 797 -17.81 53.86 14.87
C GLN A 797 -17.98 54.32 16.33
N GLU A 798 -16.90 54.92 16.87
CA GLU A 798 -16.79 55.60 18.19
C GLU A 798 -16.76 54.70 19.47
N LYS A 799 -16.20 55.12 20.62
CA LYS A 799 -14.84 55.65 20.93
C LYS A 799 -14.64 55.83 22.46
N THR A 800 -13.38 55.70 22.93
CA THR A 800 -12.76 56.41 24.10
C THR A 800 -13.27 56.16 25.55
N SER A 801 -12.50 56.72 26.51
CA SER A 801 -12.56 56.65 27.99
C SER A 801 -12.40 55.25 28.62
N THR A 802 -11.33 54.86 29.32
CA THR A 802 -10.39 55.46 30.32
C THR A 802 -10.78 55.24 31.79
N ASP A 803 -9.72 55.10 32.59
CA ASP A 803 -9.60 55.29 34.05
C ASP A 803 -10.08 54.19 35.05
N LYS A 804 -9.07 53.70 35.79
CA LYS A 804 -9.12 53.05 37.11
C LYS A 804 -9.06 54.15 38.23
N PRO A 805 -8.79 53.91 39.54
CA PRO A 805 -8.62 52.68 40.34
C PRO A 805 -9.36 52.73 41.72
N VAL A 806 -8.88 51.96 42.73
CA VAL A 806 -9.05 52.16 44.21
C VAL A 806 -10.38 51.66 44.81
N LEU A 807 -10.45 50.92 45.94
CA LEU A 807 -9.48 50.12 46.75
C LEU A 807 -10.25 49.07 47.61
N ASN A 808 -9.55 48.03 48.09
CA ASN A 808 -9.75 47.20 49.31
C ASN A 808 -11.15 46.75 49.80
N ILE A 809 -11.26 45.46 50.19
CA ILE A 809 -11.19 45.00 51.59
C ILE A 809 -10.92 43.47 51.65
N SER A 810 -10.13 43.06 52.64
CA SER A 810 -9.80 41.68 53.10
C SER A 810 -9.91 41.70 54.64
N PRO A 811 -10.04 40.57 55.41
CA PRO A 811 -9.22 39.35 55.27
C PRO A 811 -9.86 38.02 55.81
N SER A 812 -8.99 37.08 56.23
CA SER A 812 -9.20 35.89 57.12
C SER A 812 -9.41 34.53 56.41
N ILE A 813 -8.43 33.58 56.45
CA ILE A 813 -8.04 32.65 57.56
C ILE A 813 -9.01 31.46 57.65
N GLN A 814 -8.65 30.17 57.66
CA GLN A 814 -7.38 29.38 57.55
C GLN A 814 -7.80 27.93 57.12
N ILE A 815 -7.01 26.84 56.95
CA ILE A 815 -5.60 26.38 57.10
C ILE A 815 -5.39 25.26 56.02
N ASN A 816 -4.25 24.59 55.73
CA ASN A 816 -2.80 24.62 56.08
C ASN A 816 -2.04 23.84 54.98
N GLU A 817 -0.74 24.09 54.74
CA GLU A 817 0.21 23.11 54.15
C GLU A 817 1.61 23.27 54.76
N GLN A 818 2.28 22.13 55.01
CA GLN A 818 3.70 22.01 55.36
C GLN A 818 4.23 20.75 54.64
N GLY A 819 5.41 20.69 54.01
CA GLY A 819 6.44 21.71 53.81
C GLY A 819 7.78 21.32 54.46
N MET A 820 8.83 21.17 53.64
CA MET A 820 10.24 21.31 54.06
C MET A 820 11.14 21.44 52.83
N GLN A 821 12.26 22.14 52.99
CA GLN A 821 13.37 22.27 52.05
C GLN A 821 14.62 21.64 52.68
N GLU A 822 15.62 21.28 51.89
CA GLU A 822 16.96 20.99 52.42
C GLU A 822 18.04 21.45 51.43
N GLU A 823 19.18 21.89 51.98
CA GLU A 823 20.28 22.50 51.23
C GLU A 823 21.33 21.47 50.78
N VAL A 824 22.22 21.87 49.86
CA VAL A 824 23.36 21.04 49.42
C VAL A 824 24.67 21.79 49.66
N THR A 825 25.51 21.25 50.55
CA THR A 825 26.94 21.60 50.65
C THR A 825 27.81 20.32 50.73
N PRO A 826 29.06 20.31 50.19
CA PRO A 826 29.85 19.09 50.05
C PRO A 826 30.93 18.90 51.13
N VAL A 827 31.25 17.65 51.46
CA VAL A 827 32.32 17.25 52.41
C VAL A 827 33.21 16.15 51.77
N LYS A 828 34.45 16.01 52.25
CA LYS A 828 35.48 15.04 51.80
C LYS A 828 35.82 14.03 52.90
N GLU A 829 36.37 12.87 52.52
CA GLU A 829 37.54 12.15 53.10
C GLU A 829 37.73 10.85 52.25
N GLU A 830 38.92 10.42 51.80
CA GLU A 830 40.12 9.85 52.48
C GLU A 830 39.91 8.42 53.06
N VAL A 831 40.84 7.44 52.97
CA VAL A 831 42.03 7.21 52.09
C VAL A 831 42.45 5.71 52.15
N SER A 832 43.33 5.25 51.23
CA SER A 832 44.13 3.99 51.20
C SER A 832 43.71 2.91 50.17
N GLY A 833 44.63 2.13 49.56
CA GLY A 833 46.09 2.24 49.56
C GLY A 833 46.83 1.12 48.80
N THR A 834 48.04 1.42 48.27
CA THR A 834 48.99 0.53 47.55
C THR A 834 48.55 0.07 46.13
N SER A 835 49.43 -0.14 45.12
CA SER A 835 50.91 -0.05 45.04
C SER A 835 51.41 0.55 43.68
N LEU A 836 52.73 0.70 43.53
CA LEU A 836 53.50 1.39 42.45
C LEU A 836 54.20 0.37 41.50
N PRO A 837 55.11 0.71 40.52
CA PRO A 837 55.62 2.02 40.05
C PRO A 837 55.79 2.27 38.51
N VAL A 838 55.70 3.55 38.10
CA VAL A 838 56.62 4.33 37.22
C VAL A 838 57.10 3.82 35.83
N SER A 839 56.82 4.61 34.77
CA SER A 839 57.88 5.18 33.87
C SER A 839 57.48 6.36 32.94
N ARG A 840 57.88 7.56 33.38
CA ARG A 840 58.47 8.73 32.67
C ARG A 840 58.30 8.96 31.14
N LYS A 841 57.81 10.19 30.82
CA LYS A 841 58.28 11.19 29.79
C LYS A 841 58.34 10.74 28.30
N ILE A 842 57.98 11.56 27.31
CA ILE A 842 58.70 12.78 26.84
C ILE A 842 57.77 13.72 26.02
N LYS A 843 58.10 15.02 25.93
CA LYS A 843 57.40 16.04 25.09
C LYS A 843 57.89 16.04 23.63
N LYS A 844 57.00 16.35 22.67
CA LYS A 844 57.17 17.24 21.47
C LYS A 844 55.87 17.16 20.63
N SER A 845 55.04 18.20 20.51
CA SER A 845 55.18 19.46 19.73
C SER A 845 54.89 19.33 18.23
N THR A 846 53.70 19.79 17.83
CA THR A 846 53.40 20.60 16.62
C THR A 846 54.25 20.44 15.36
N ASN A 847 53.60 20.15 14.22
CA ASN A 847 53.55 21.16 13.14
C ASN A 847 52.37 21.03 12.16
N LYS A 848 52.26 21.99 11.25
CA LYS A 848 51.18 22.26 10.27
C LYS A 848 51.38 21.59 8.90
N SER A 849 50.24 21.18 8.31
CA SER A 849 49.76 21.48 6.94
C SER A 849 50.51 20.98 5.68
N ASN A 850 49.74 20.93 4.59
CA ASN A 850 50.11 20.83 3.17
C ASN A 850 50.67 19.47 2.67
N ARG A 851 49.76 18.63 2.17
CA ARG A 851 49.60 18.54 0.71
C ARG A 851 48.14 18.34 0.31
#